data_AF-A0A932RQY2-F1
#
_entry.id   AF-A0A932RQY2-F1
#
_cell.length_a   1.000
_cell.length_b   1.000
_cell.length_c   1.000
_cell.angle_alpha   90.00
_cell.angle_beta   90.00
_cell.angle_gamma   90.00
#
_symmetry.space_group_name_H-M   'P 1'
#
loop_
_entity.id
_entity.type
_entity.pdbx_description
1 polymer ?
#
loop_
_entity_poly.entity_id
_entity_poly.type
_entity_poly.pdbx_seq_one_letter_code
_entity_poly.pdbx_strand_id
1 'polypeptide(L)'
;MNARTSIRRARRMLLVVMWLFPVPALRADEIVTLTATADATLQLAFPATNDGATALVRILGESVTKQRTLVRFDLSPIASTSAVKVASLKMKVAAPPVVARSQAVHRVTGATQWTEVGATWNTRNGVTAWTAAGGDFSAAINTQSSGAAAGATITWPILTDGVIPNIPQDWVNTPANNNGLLVKDSTETDSARAVLKCLYTGAAASAGNGTVTVTLPNLGGACTGTINTARSFLIFQTNNTTNRPVTFEIRGRIFSATQLQFTRNTNEATTVNIRWYVAEFERGIAVQRGVVNFQSAATINATAANSTPAFGSVSALSQAFVLWSKTPISTDNTFNQDDPGLAELTATNNLQFRFNQSNIGHTINWEVIEFTNAADISVQKGNIAGMAAGTATVTAAITAVDPAKSFVLVSYRIPGGSGSEGQLMLRGQLTSCAPNCNQVTIDRTVTGTAIAEIAYQVVTLNTGASVQTASTNFPIATATLSPALTTVDLTRTLAFASSGAGGGQNVGRTAMASPTAQSLGASTFTTALAAGAITLTRQNTAAAADVSWYVLQLNNTSPGGVSYASKEDATPSNRPQLDVRILRDVSLGTITPGVSEITLNFTFPAGATAANYQGVMIARKNGAAAPTFAPVDGTAYALGSQPVAGETVVANANNFTASPTNVAVLDENGPNSVISPVTQYSFKLYTRDNNTITGAASAAPPHYSFGGAATGTATAAVGGGANKNWSYKTAGTTLAPPGLDPGNKVVAGSNDNNLHSMGSTTGARNYQPAGSNGTTGGVIQSRPAIISQGDTNLADCDSLTPGLQPCDVAYAGSADGRVYAFNAATGQRIWVTPAPGSPGALVAVGGTIQGGIALELRRYASATFQAFDCDSVTPGQQTCDLLFVGTREISVTSNKVHALNGNTGAIVWTFSPGNMDGVNSMPAVDYANNVVWVSSLSNGGAQPSLWKINGLTGAPISNFSLGNISGSPTINADNRVVYAVTDTGNLVAVRNDIAACAKTFVTGATSGTGFPNVIGTGALRDENVFFTTTTAVVSTVRKVHFVYNPACGGETFAAAAGYTNPVFAATLSGPVINPLTNFIYAGASDGRLYKMDSASGAVLANRLVNSGLTIGEPSIDIYLSKLFAGDAQGRVYSFDIF
;
A
#
# COMPACT_ATOMS: atom_id res chain seq x y z
N MET A 1 46.18 26.81 40.52
CA MET A 1 46.33 28.06 41.29
C MET A 1 44.95 28.51 41.75
N ASN A 2 44.91 29.01 42.98
CA ASN A 2 43.78 29.46 43.80
C ASN A 2 42.76 30.38 43.04
N ALA A 3 41.47 30.47 43.39
CA ALA A 3 41.03 30.90 44.72
C ALA A 3 39.59 30.50 45.09
N ARG A 4 39.44 30.20 46.38
CA ARG A 4 38.20 30.09 47.16
C ARG A 4 37.62 31.50 47.42
N THR A 5 36.30 31.61 47.61
CA THR A 5 35.71 31.95 48.93
C THR A 5 34.17 31.96 48.89
N SER A 6 33.59 31.26 49.85
CA SER A 6 32.20 31.26 50.28
C SER A 6 31.93 32.36 51.33
N ILE A 7 30.70 32.86 51.47
CA ILE A 7 29.89 32.86 52.72
C ILE A 7 28.46 33.41 52.51
N ARG A 8 27.52 32.58 52.99
CA ARG A 8 26.08 32.68 53.38
C ARG A 8 25.35 34.05 53.49
N ARG A 9 24.07 34.10 53.07
CA ARG A 9 22.86 33.95 53.94
C ARG A 9 21.49 34.02 53.20
N ALA A 10 20.62 33.07 53.58
CA ALA A 10 19.15 33.11 53.76
C ALA A 10 18.16 33.31 52.58
N ARG A 11 17.28 32.31 52.35
CA ARG A 11 15.80 32.45 52.38
C ARG A 11 15.04 31.13 52.17
N ARG A 12 14.06 30.90 53.07
CA ARG A 12 12.77 30.17 52.98
C ARG A 12 12.63 28.97 52.01
N MET A 13 12.54 27.78 52.60
CA MET A 13 12.00 26.56 51.98
C MET A 13 10.48 26.71 51.77
N LEU A 14 10.05 26.74 50.51
CA LEU A 14 8.70 26.36 50.09
C LEU A 14 8.83 24.99 49.41
N LEU A 15 8.33 23.94 50.07
CA LEU A 15 8.36 22.58 49.58
C LEU A 15 7.30 22.42 48.47
N VAL A 16 7.69 22.61 47.21
CA VAL A 16 6.90 22.18 46.06
C VAL A 16 7.39 20.79 45.69
N VAL A 17 6.61 19.77 46.06
CA VAL A 17 6.81 18.40 45.59
C VAL A 17 6.34 18.35 44.13
N MET A 18 7.24 18.64 43.20
CA MET A 18 7.05 18.35 41.78
C MET A 18 7.20 16.85 41.58
N TRP A 19 6.08 16.16 41.37
CA TRP A 19 6.07 14.81 40.81
C TRP A 19 6.54 14.89 39.36
N LEU A 20 7.84 14.71 39.15
CA LEU A 20 8.40 14.44 37.82
C LEU A 20 8.05 12.99 37.44
N PHE A 21 6.98 12.83 36.67
CA PHE A 21 6.82 11.62 35.87
C PHE A 21 7.91 11.64 34.78
N PRO A 22 8.70 10.57 34.61
CA PRO A 22 9.59 10.46 33.46
C PRO A 22 8.73 10.38 32.20
N VAL A 23 8.79 11.41 31.36
CA VAL A 23 8.22 11.35 30.00
C VAL A 23 9.03 10.29 29.24
N PRO A 24 8.44 9.19 28.77
CA PRO A 24 9.19 8.19 28.03
C PRO A 24 9.73 8.82 26.74
N ALA A 25 11.00 8.56 26.45
CA ALA A 25 11.60 8.93 25.17
C ALA A 25 10.81 8.28 24.02
N LEU A 26 10.19 9.11 23.19
CA LEU A 26 9.34 8.68 22.07
C LEU A 26 10.17 8.05 20.95
N ARG A 27 9.65 6.96 20.36
CA ARG A 27 10.27 6.18 19.28
C ARG A 27 10.00 6.79 17.90
N ALA A 28 10.56 6.17 16.86
CA ALA A 28 10.47 6.57 15.45
C ALA A 28 9.03 6.75 14.89
N ASP A 29 8.02 6.29 15.63
CA ASP A 29 6.59 6.54 15.38
C ASP A 29 5.96 7.16 16.64
N GLU A 30 5.34 8.33 16.54
CA GLU A 30 4.74 9.03 17.68
C GLU A 30 3.38 8.40 18.08
N ILE A 31 3.38 7.62 19.17
CA ILE A 31 2.18 6.95 19.72
C ILE A 31 1.90 7.48 21.14
N VAL A 32 0.65 7.89 21.38
CA VAL A 32 0.11 8.30 22.68
C VAL A 32 -0.82 7.20 23.20
N THR A 33 -0.52 6.62 24.36
CA THR A 33 -1.37 5.63 25.02
C THR A 33 -2.19 6.30 26.13
N LEU A 34 -3.52 6.27 26.00
CA LEU A 34 -4.48 6.80 26.97
C LEU A 34 -5.11 5.65 27.75
N THR A 35 -5.44 5.88 29.02
CA THR A 35 -6.20 4.91 29.85
C THR A 35 -7.64 5.37 30.00
N ALA A 36 -8.58 4.43 30.13
CA ALA A 36 -10.00 4.77 30.24
C ALA A 36 -10.27 5.62 31.49
N THR A 37 -11.07 6.68 31.31
CA THR A 37 -11.52 7.58 32.39
C THR A 37 -12.86 7.17 32.95
N ALA A 38 -13.64 6.41 32.19
CA ALA A 38 -14.91 5.84 32.61
C ALA A 38 -15.16 4.52 31.86
N ASP A 39 -15.84 3.58 32.51
CA ASP A 39 -16.43 2.39 31.90
C ASP A 39 -17.74 2.01 32.59
N ALA A 40 -18.52 1.09 32.00
CA ALA A 40 -19.73 0.54 32.62
C ALA A 40 -20.15 -0.75 31.91
N THR A 41 -20.90 -1.62 32.59
CA THR A 41 -21.59 -2.75 31.96
C THR A 41 -23.11 -2.50 31.95
N LEU A 42 -23.73 -2.57 30.78
CA LEU A 42 -25.18 -2.51 30.61
C LEU A 42 -25.75 -3.92 30.65
N GLN A 43 -26.72 -4.19 31.54
CA GLN A 43 -27.23 -5.54 31.76
C GLN A 43 -28.74 -5.64 31.53
N LEU A 44 -29.17 -6.45 30.55
CA LEU A 44 -30.59 -6.63 30.25
C LEU A 44 -31.34 -7.36 31.37
N ALA A 45 -30.70 -8.31 32.05
CA ALA A 45 -31.32 -9.08 33.14
C ALA A 45 -31.64 -8.19 34.36
N PHE A 46 -30.89 -7.10 34.53
CA PHE A 46 -31.03 -6.13 35.61
C PHE A 46 -31.09 -4.72 35.04
N PRO A 47 -32.17 -4.39 34.31
CA PRO A 47 -32.14 -3.28 33.35
C PRO A 47 -32.07 -1.88 33.98
N ALA A 48 -32.38 -1.79 35.27
CA ALA A 48 -32.26 -0.56 36.08
C ALA A 48 -31.04 -0.55 37.01
N THR A 49 -30.18 -1.58 36.96
CA THR A 49 -29.01 -1.69 37.86
C THR A 49 -27.77 -1.16 37.17
N ASN A 50 -26.94 -0.43 37.92
CA ASN A 50 -25.61 -0.02 37.53
C ASN A 50 -24.57 -0.93 38.21
N ASP A 51 -23.52 -1.29 37.47
CA ASP A 51 -22.49 -2.23 37.95
C ASP A 51 -21.44 -1.58 38.89
N GLY A 52 -21.52 -0.27 39.12
CA GLY A 52 -20.65 0.47 40.03
C GLY A 52 -19.17 0.34 39.70
N ALA A 53 -18.34 0.31 40.74
CA ALA A 53 -16.87 0.19 40.66
C ALA A 53 -16.39 -1.27 40.56
N THR A 54 -17.08 -2.09 39.77
CA THR A 54 -16.68 -3.49 39.54
C THR A 54 -15.31 -3.55 38.86
N ALA A 55 -14.42 -4.43 39.33
CA ALA A 55 -13.11 -4.63 38.67
C ALA A 55 -13.21 -5.25 37.27
N LEU A 56 -14.41 -5.64 36.83
CA LEU A 56 -14.66 -6.33 35.57
C LEU A 56 -15.81 -5.69 34.78
N VAL A 57 -15.62 -5.57 33.47
CA VAL A 57 -16.68 -5.26 32.50
C VAL A 57 -17.03 -6.47 31.65
N ARG A 58 -18.31 -6.66 31.30
CA ARG A 58 -18.81 -7.95 30.79
C ARG A 58 -19.54 -7.82 29.45
N ILE A 59 -19.37 -8.83 28.59
CA ILE A 59 -20.03 -8.92 27.29
C ILE A 59 -20.67 -10.30 27.12
N LEU A 60 -21.96 -10.30 26.78
CA LEU A 60 -22.75 -11.50 26.52
C LEU A 60 -23.93 -11.18 25.60
N GLY A 61 -24.14 -11.96 24.54
CA GLY A 61 -25.21 -11.77 23.55
C GLY A 61 -26.43 -12.70 23.69
N GLU A 62 -26.71 -13.23 24.88
CA GLU A 62 -27.73 -14.28 25.08
C GLU A 62 -29.05 -13.75 25.66
N SER A 63 -30.14 -13.84 24.88
CA SER A 63 -31.55 -13.64 25.24
C SER A 63 -31.78 -12.56 26.31
N VAL A 64 -32.29 -12.93 27.48
CA VAL A 64 -32.60 -12.02 28.62
C VAL A 64 -31.37 -11.65 29.46
N THR A 65 -30.19 -12.17 29.13
CA THR A 65 -28.93 -11.97 29.88
C THR A 65 -27.91 -11.15 29.10
N LYS A 66 -28.34 -10.37 28.09
CA LYS A 66 -27.42 -9.55 27.30
C LYS A 66 -26.63 -8.58 28.19
N GLN A 67 -25.33 -8.51 27.94
CA GLN A 67 -24.39 -7.61 28.60
C GLN A 67 -23.53 -6.90 27.55
N ARG A 68 -23.38 -5.58 27.70
CA ARG A 68 -22.59 -4.72 26.80
C ARG A 68 -21.69 -3.83 27.62
N THR A 69 -20.48 -3.55 27.14
CA THR A 69 -19.51 -2.71 27.84
C THR A 69 -19.46 -1.31 27.23
N LEU A 70 -19.40 -0.28 28.05
CA LEU A 70 -19.07 1.10 27.69
C LEU A 70 -17.65 1.42 28.17
N VAL A 71 -16.87 2.16 27.37
CA VAL A 71 -15.56 2.71 27.76
C VAL A 71 -15.38 4.12 27.19
N ARG A 72 -14.71 5.02 27.92
CA ARG A 72 -14.40 6.39 27.46
C ARG A 72 -13.00 6.81 27.88
N PHE A 73 -12.39 7.67 27.07
CA PHE A 73 -11.02 8.16 27.23
C PHE A 73 -10.99 9.69 27.22
N ASP A 74 -9.99 10.29 27.87
CA ASP A 74 -9.68 11.71 27.76
C ASP A 74 -8.57 11.92 26.73
N LEU A 75 -8.88 12.64 25.64
CA LEU A 75 -7.96 12.92 24.54
C LEU A 75 -7.30 14.31 24.65
N SER A 76 -7.57 15.09 25.71
CA SER A 76 -6.98 16.42 25.90
C SER A 76 -5.44 16.48 25.89
N PRO A 77 -4.68 15.40 26.18
CA PRO A 77 -3.22 15.41 26.02
C PRO A 77 -2.75 15.52 24.56
N ILE A 78 -3.61 15.24 23.58
CA ILE A 78 -3.31 15.34 22.15
C ILE A 78 -3.68 16.75 21.67
N ALA A 79 -2.70 17.51 21.20
CA ALA A 79 -2.94 18.85 20.67
C ALA A 79 -3.82 18.81 19.41
N SER A 80 -4.74 19.77 19.27
CA SER A 80 -5.66 19.86 18.11
C SER A 80 -4.98 20.07 16.76
N THR A 81 -3.73 20.54 16.77
CA THR A 81 -2.89 20.66 15.57
C THR A 81 -2.22 19.33 15.16
N SER A 82 -2.41 18.26 15.93
CA SER A 82 -1.86 16.93 15.63
C SER A 82 -2.81 16.16 14.72
N ALA A 83 -2.27 15.57 13.66
CA ALA A 83 -3.02 14.70 12.77
C ALA A 83 -3.03 13.27 13.29
N VAL A 84 -4.20 12.79 13.75
CA VAL A 84 -4.41 11.40 14.15
C VAL A 84 -4.42 10.49 12.92
N LYS A 85 -3.51 9.52 12.88
CA LYS A 85 -3.39 8.56 11.77
C LYS A 85 -4.05 7.23 12.05
N VAL A 86 -3.93 6.73 13.27
CA VAL A 86 -4.51 5.46 13.72
C VAL A 86 -4.95 5.61 15.17
N ALA A 87 -6.04 4.92 15.52
CA ALA A 87 -6.38 4.69 16.91
C ALA A 87 -6.81 3.23 17.12
N SER A 88 -6.41 2.65 18.25
CA SER A 88 -6.73 1.26 18.59
C SER A 88 -7.17 1.13 20.05
N LEU A 89 -8.39 0.63 20.27
CA LEU A 89 -8.88 0.22 21.58
C LEU A 89 -8.23 -1.11 21.96
N LYS A 90 -7.68 -1.19 23.17
CA LYS A 90 -7.09 -2.39 23.75
C LYS A 90 -7.79 -2.74 25.06
N MET A 91 -8.24 -3.98 25.19
CA MET A 91 -8.83 -4.48 26.43
C MET A 91 -8.25 -5.85 26.78
N LYS A 92 -7.95 -6.07 28.08
CA LYS A 92 -7.35 -7.31 28.56
C LYS A 92 -8.41 -8.27 29.09
N VAL A 93 -8.39 -9.50 28.60
CA VAL A 93 -9.31 -10.57 29.00
C VAL A 93 -8.99 -10.99 30.44
N ALA A 94 -9.94 -10.79 31.35
CA ALA A 94 -9.82 -11.22 32.74
C ALA A 94 -10.41 -12.63 32.94
N ALA A 95 -11.59 -12.89 32.35
CA ALA A 95 -12.21 -14.22 32.34
C ALA A 95 -12.68 -14.55 30.91
N PRO A 96 -12.08 -15.56 30.24
CA PRO A 96 -12.45 -15.94 28.89
C PRO A 96 -13.78 -16.71 28.87
N PRO A 97 -14.52 -16.68 27.75
CA PRO A 97 -15.68 -17.54 27.56
C PRO A 97 -15.23 -18.99 27.30
N VAL A 98 -16.13 -19.96 27.47
CA VAL A 98 -15.84 -21.38 27.19
C VAL A 98 -15.57 -21.59 25.69
N VAL A 99 -16.25 -20.81 24.84
CA VAL A 99 -16.04 -20.77 23.39
C VAL A 99 -15.83 -19.33 22.97
N ALA A 100 -14.82 -19.08 22.12
CA ALA A 100 -14.52 -17.75 21.63
C ALA A 100 -15.74 -17.09 20.94
N ARG A 101 -15.95 -15.80 21.21
CA ARG A 101 -17.08 -15.02 20.74
C ARG A 101 -16.62 -13.90 19.83
N SER A 102 -17.43 -13.58 18.83
CA SER A 102 -17.20 -12.42 17.96
C SER A 102 -17.76 -11.16 18.62
N GLN A 103 -16.92 -10.14 18.80
CA GLN A 103 -17.26 -8.90 19.49
C GLN A 103 -16.99 -7.69 18.60
N ALA A 104 -17.98 -6.81 18.53
CA ALA A 104 -17.94 -5.58 17.76
C ALA A 104 -17.79 -4.36 18.69
N VAL A 105 -16.93 -3.43 18.28
CA VAL A 105 -16.82 -2.09 18.88
C VAL A 105 -17.60 -1.08 18.06
N HIS A 106 -18.29 -0.19 18.74
CA HIS A 106 -19.18 0.82 18.20
C HIS A 106 -18.90 2.18 18.85
N ARG A 107 -19.17 3.26 18.14
CA ARG A 107 -19.19 4.60 18.74
C ARG A 107 -20.55 4.83 19.41
N VAL A 108 -20.54 5.44 20.59
CA VAL A 108 -21.79 5.86 21.26
C VAL A 108 -22.34 7.12 20.58
N THR A 109 -23.61 7.11 20.18
CA THR A 109 -24.22 8.17 19.33
C THR A 109 -25.20 9.08 20.07
N GLY A 110 -25.45 8.86 21.36
CA GLY A 110 -26.39 9.66 22.15
C GLY A 110 -26.06 11.16 22.21
N ALA A 111 -27.10 12.00 22.33
CA ALA A 111 -26.94 13.47 22.34
C ALA A 111 -26.20 14.05 23.56
N THR A 112 -26.07 13.30 24.66
CA THR A 112 -25.21 13.68 25.78
C THR A 112 -24.38 12.49 26.23
N GLN A 113 -23.25 12.78 26.85
CA GLN A 113 -22.39 11.78 27.46
C GLN A 113 -23.15 10.96 28.52
N TRP A 114 -22.82 9.67 28.60
CA TRP A 114 -23.23 8.81 29.69
C TRP A 114 -22.35 9.06 30.92
N THR A 115 -22.85 8.67 32.09
CA THR A 115 -22.09 8.73 33.35
C THR A 115 -21.96 7.34 33.90
N GLU A 116 -20.75 6.97 34.31
CA GLU A 116 -20.44 5.64 34.83
C GLU A 116 -21.35 5.16 35.96
N VAL A 117 -21.61 6.00 36.96
CA VAL A 117 -22.50 5.67 38.09
C VAL A 117 -23.98 5.65 37.75
N GLY A 118 -24.37 6.09 36.55
CA GLY A 118 -25.76 6.20 36.11
C GLY A 118 -26.11 5.37 34.87
N ALA A 119 -25.11 4.76 34.22
CA ALA A 119 -25.32 3.94 33.05
C ALA A 119 -25.95 2.59 33.45
N THR A 120 -27.15 2.33 32.95
CA THR A 120 -27.90 1.08 33.11
C THR A 120 -28.41 0.65 31.73
N TRP A 121 -29.00 -0.54 31.61
CA TRP A 121 -29.62 -0.92 30.33
C TRP A 121 -30.70 0.07 29.88
N ASN A 122 -31.42 0.70 30.82
CA ASN A 122 -32.51 1.63 30.51
C ASN A 122 -32.04 3.08 30.36
N THR A 123 -31.05 3.51 31.15
CA THR A 123 -30.65 4.93 31.26
C THR A 123 -29.17 5.14 31.01
N ARG A 124 -28.78 6.25 30.39
CA ARG A 124 -27.36 6.57 30.15
C ARG A 124 -26.66 7.28 31.30
N ASN A 125 -27.41 7.96 32.17
CA ASN A 125 -26.87 8.81 33.24
C ASN A 125 -27.74 8.78 34.52
N GLY A 126 -28.55 7.75 34.70
CA GLY A 126 -29.47 7.58 35.82
C GLY A 126 -30.80 8.32 35.67
N VAL A 127 -30.93 9.24 34.69
CA VAL A 127 -32.14 10.05 34.48
C VAL A 127 -32.65 9.93 33.04
N THR A 128 -31.77 10.12 32.07
CA THR A 128 -32.10 10.10 30.64
C THR A 128 -32.08 8.67 30.12
N ALA A 129 -33.20 8.24 29.53
CA ALA A 129 -33.28 6.95 28.85
C ALA A 129 -32.40 6.90 27.60
N TRP A 130 -31.92 5.72 27.25
CA TRP A 130 -31.42 5.48 25.88
C TRP A 130 -32.59 5.55 24.89
N THR A 131 -32.31 5.91 23.64
CA THR A 131 -33.35 5.86 22.58
C THR A 131 -33.78 4.41 22.35
N ALA A 132 -32.81 3.49 22.33
CA ALA A 132 -33.02 2.05 22.39
C ALA A 132 -32.36 1.48 23.65
N ALA A 133 -33.12 0.69 24.42
CA ALA A 133 -32.59 0.05 25.63
C ALA A 133 -31.34 -0.79 25.32
N GLY A 134 -30.31 -0.64 26.15
CA GLY A 134 -28.99 -1.25 25.98
C GLY A 134 -27.96 -0.35 25.25
N GLY A 135 -28.28 0.91 24.97
CA GLY A 135 -27.31 1.89 24.45
C GLY A 135 -27.66 2.46 23.08
N ASP A 136 -27.31 3.72 22.85
CA ASP A 136 -27.36 4.37 21.54
C ASP A 136 -25.98 4.28 20.88
N PHE A 137 -25.84 3.54 19.78
CA PHE A 137 -24.55 3.27 19.15
C PHE A 137 -24.61 3.20 17.61
N SER A 138 -23.45 3.39 16.97
CA SER A 138 -23.28 3.37 15.51
C SER A 138 -23.28 1.96 14.92
N ALA A 139 -23.12 1.84 13.59
CA ALA A 139 -22.66 0.58 12.99
C ALA A 139 -21.31 0.13 13.60
N ALA A 140 -20.99 -1.16 13.47
CA ALA A 140 -19.73 -1.71 14.00
C ALA A 140 -18.54 -1.07 13.29
N ILE A 141 -17.61 -0.51 14.07
CA ILE A 141 -16.34 0.03 13.57
C ILE A 141 -15.40 -1.12 13.21
N ASN A 142 -15.28 -2.09 14.11
CA ASN A 142 -14.42 -3.26 13.93
C ASN A 142 -14.95 -4.45 14.75
N THR A 143 -14.62 -5.66 14.32
CA THR A 143 -15.01 -6.91 14.98
C THR A 143 -13.77 -7.77 15.24
N GLN A 144 -13.63 -8.28 16.46
CA GLN A 144 -12.55 -9.18 16.88
C GLN A 144 -13.08 -10.39 17.64
N SER A 145 -12.28 -11.46 17.67
CA SER A 145 -12.56 -12.62 18.52
C SER A 145 -12.15 -12.35 19.97
N SER A 146 -12.94 -12.80 20.95
CA SER A 146 -12.58 -12.79 22.37
C SER A 146 -11.34 -13.64 22.68
N GLY A 147 -11.03 -14.61 21.81
CA GLY A 147 -10.17 -15.74 22.18
C GLY A 147 -10.77 -16.61 23.29
N ALA A 148 -9.98 -17.56 23.79
CA ALA A 148 -10.36 -18.46 24.89
C ALA A 148 -9.33 -18.48 26.04
N ALA A 149 -8.36 -17.56 26.05
CA ALA A 149 -7.27 -17.52 27.03
C ALA A 149 -7.38 -16.29 27.93
N ALA A 150 -7.21 -16.50 29.24
CA ALA A 150 -7.09 -15.40 30.21
C ALA A 150 -5.78 -14.62 29.99
N GLY A 151 -5.81 -13.30 30.26
CA GLY A 151 -4.65 -12.42 30.14
C GLY A 151 -4.35 -11.91 28.73
N ALA A 152 -5.05 -12.38 27.70
CA ALA A 152 -4.89 -11.91 26.33
C ALA A 152 -5.37 -10.45 26.16
N THR A 153 -4.67 -9.65 25.35
CA THR A 153 -5.11 -8.30 24.99
C THR A 153 -5.77 -8.32 23.62
N ILE A 154 -7.04 -7.95 23.57
CA ILE A 154 -7.78 -7.80 22.31
C ILE A 154 -7.65 -6.36 21.84
N THR A 155 -7.35 -6.18 20.55
CA THR A 155 -7.10 -4.87 19.94
C THR A 155 -8.08 -4.63 18.79
N TRP A 156 -8.87 -3.57 18.87
CA TRP A 156 -9.77 -3.13 17.81
C TRP A 156 -9.25 -1.82 17.21
N PRO A 157 -8.96 -1.75 15.90
CA PRO A 157 -8.81 -0.48 15.19
C PRO A 157 -10.13 0.31 15.25
N ILE A 158 -10.07 1.60 15.59
CA ILE A 158 -11.27 2.44 15.79
C ILE A 158 -11.28 3.75 14.99
N LEU A 159 -10.63 3.78 13.83
CA LEU A 159 -10.44 5.04 13.09
C LEU A 159 -11.76 5.61 12.54
N THR A 160 -12.63 4.78 11.95
CA THR A 160 -13.87 5.23 11.30
C THR A 160 -15.00 4.20 11.44
N ASP A 161 -16.25 4.67 11.60
CA ASP A 161 -17.48 3.87 11.55
C ASP A 161 -18.17 3.93 10.17
N GLY A 162 -17.50 4.51 9.16
CA GLY A 162 -18.05 4.79 7.82
C GLY A 162 -18.88 6.08 7.73
N VAL A 163 -19.27 6.68 8.87
CA VAL A 163 -20.00 7.97 8.93
C VAL A 163 -19.04 9.09 9.31
N ILE A 164 -18.25 8.87 10.35
CA ILE A 164 -17.20 9.78 10.81
C ILE A 164 -15.87 9.29 10.22
N PRO A 165 -15.21 10.05 9.33
CA PRO A 165 -13.98 9.59 8.64
C PRO A 165 -12.79 9.35 9.58
N ASN A 166 -12.74 10.07 10.71
CA ASN A 166 -11.70 9.92 11.72
C ASN A 166 -12.27 10.26 13.11
N ILE A 167 -12.81 9.25 13.78
CA ILE A 167 -13.50 9.37 15.08
C ILE A 167 -12.61 10.03 16.15
N PRO A 168 -11.36 9.56 16.38
CA PRO A 168 -10.53 10.20 17.40
C PRO A 168 -10.12 11.63 17.03
N GLN A 169 -9.92 11.95 15.75
CA GLN A 169 -9.65 13.33 15.34
C GLN A 169 -10.84 14.25 15.63
N ASP A 170 -12.07 13.78 15.38
CA ASP A 170 -13.29 14.52 15.74
C ASP A 170 -13.36 14.78 17.25
N TRP A 171 -13.00 13.80 18.08
CA TRP A 171 -12.94 13.96 19.53
C TRP A 171 -11.85 14.93 20.00
N VAL A 172 -10.69 14.95 19.33
CA VAL A 172 -9.62 15.91 19.62
C VAL A 172 -10.05 17.33 19.24
N ASN A 173 -10.68 17.50 18.07
CA ASN A 173 -11.10 18.80 17.57
C ASN A 173 -12.33 19.34 18.32
N THR A 174 -13.26 18.44 18.68
CA THR A 174 -14.53 18.75 19.33
C THR A 174 -14.76 17.79 20.51
N PRO A 175 -14.16 18.02 21.68
CA PRO A 175 -14.27 17.12 22.83
C PRO A 175 -15.70 16.79 23.28
N ALA A 176 -16.66 17.66 22.99
CA ALA A 176 -18.08 17.43 23.24
C ALA A 176 -18.67 16.23 22.46
N ASN A 177 -18.08 15.84 21.33
CA ASN A 177 -18.52 14.70 20.52
C ASN A 177 -18.04 13.35 21.09
N ASN A 178 -17.14 13.36 22.08
CA ASN A 178 -16.60 12.15 22.69
C ASN A 178 -17.58 11.54 23.70
N ASN A 179 -18.49 10.71 23.20
CA ASN A 179 -19.38 9.89 24.03
C ASN A 179 -18.78 8.52 24.37
N GLY A 180 -17.53 8.24 23.98
CA GLY A 180 -16.89 6.93 24.17
C GLY A 180 -17.36 5.85 23.20
N LEU A 181 -17.03 4.61 23.56
CA LEU A 181 -17.23 3.41 22.76
C LEU A 181 -18.12 2.42 23.51
N LEU A 182 -18.87 1.63 22.75
CA LEU A 182 -19.62 0.47 23.22
C LEU A 182 -19.05 -0.79 22.58
N VAL A 183 -18.79 -1.82 23.38
CA VAL A 183 -18.37 -3.14 22.92
C VAL A 183 -19.45 -4.15 23.28
N LYS A 184 -19.89 -4.93 22.29
CA LYS A 184 -20.90 -5.98 22.47
C LYS A 184 -20.60 -7.18 21.59
N ASP A 185 -21.30 -8.29 21.81
CA ASP A 185 -21.27 -9.38 20.84
C ASP A 185 -21.78 -8.90 19.47
N SER A 186 -21.11 -9.36 18.41
CA SER A 186 -21.50 -9.07 17.03
C SER A 186 -22.90 -9.60 16.74
N THR A 187 -23.23 -10.77 17.30
CA THR A 187 -24.53 -11.40 17.21
C THR A 187 -25.15 -11.51 18.61
N GLU A 188 -26.24 -10.78 18.83
CA GLU A 188 -27.07 -10.95 20.01
C GLU A 188 -28.36 -11.65 19.60
N THR A 189 -28.77 -12.67 20.35
CA THR A 189 -29.94 -13.50 20.03
C THR A 189 -31.03 -13.30 21.07
N ASP A 190 -32.30 -13.32 20.65
CA ASP A 190 -33.44 -13.25 21.58
C ASP A 190 -33.87 -14.64 22.11
N SER A 191 -33.53 -15.70 21.39
CA SER A 191 -33.79 -17.10 21.78
C SER A 191 -32.63 -17.70 22.56
N ALA A 192 -32.91 -18.34 23.70
CA ALA A 192 -31.91 -19.07 24.46
C ALA A 192 -31.35 -20.26 23.65
N ARG A 193 -30.03 -20.47 23.72
CA ARG A 193 -29.39 -21.65 23.11
C ARG A 193 -29.86 -22.95 23.78
N ALA A 194 -29.90 -24.03 23.01
CA ALA A 194 -30.21 -25.38 23.49
C ALA A 194 -29.13 -25.88 24.45
N VAL A 195 -29.55 -26.22 25.68
CA VAL A 195 -28.67 -26.76 26.72
C VAL A 195 -29.26 -28.07 27.22
N LEU A 196 -28.52 -29.16 27.05
CA LEU A 196 -28.90 -30.45 27.61
C LEU A 196 -28.86 -30.36 29.14
N LYS A 197 -29.95 -30.80 29.79
CA LYS A 197 -30.01 -30.96 31.23
C LYS A 197 -29.58 -32.37 31.63
N CYS A 198 -30.23 -33.38 31.04
CA CYS A 198 -30.03 -34.78 31.40
C CYS A 198 -30.21 -35.71 30.19
N LEU A 199 -29.43 -36.79 30.14
CA LEU A 199 -29.70 -37.91 29.25
C LEU A 199 -29.98 -39.18 30.04
N TYR A 200 -31.15 -39.78 29.80
CA TYR A 200 -31.54 -41.06 30.37
C TYR A 200 -31.42 -42.16 29.32
N THR A 201 -30.96 -43.34 29.71
CA THR A 201 -30.88 -44.52 28.83
C THR A 201 -31.27 -45.77 29.60
N GLY A 202 -31.78 -46.77 28.90
CA GLY A 202 -32.06 -48.07 29.49
C GLY A 202 -32.48 -49.11 28.46
N ALA A 203 -32.80 -50.30 28.95
CA ALA A 203 -33.33 -51.42 28.18
C ALA A 203 -34.69 -51.87 28.73
N ALA A 204 -35.53 -52.41 27.86
CA ALA A 204 -36.80 -53.04 28.20
C ALA A 204 -37.07 -54.22 27.25
N ALA A 205 -38.03 -55.07 27.57
CA ALA A 205 -38.44 -56.19 26.71
C ALA A 205 -39.96 -56.32 26.70
N SER A 206 -40.54 -56.53 25.51
CA SER A 206 -41.97 -56.80 25.32
C SER A 206 -42.17 -58.28 25.01
N ALA A 207 -42.59 -59.07 26.00
CA ALA A 207 -42.74 -60.53 25.88
C ALA A 207 -44.07 -60.99 25.24
N GLY A 208 -44.99 -60.07 24.96
CA GLY A 208 -46.28 -60.38 24.34
C GLY A 208 -47.16 -59.15 24.17
N ASN A 209 -48.47 -59.36 24.07
CA ASN A 209 -49.48 -58.32 23.92
C ASN A 209 -49.56 -57.38 25.14
N GLY A 210 -49.62 -56.07 24.89
CA GLY A 210 -49.84 -55.05 25.93
C GLY A 210 -48.83 -53.91 25.91
N THR A 211 -48.78 -53.18 27.04
CA THR A 211 -47.91 -52.01 27.21
C THR A 211 -46.87 -52.28 28.31
N VAL A 212 -45.58 -52.18 27.94
CA VAL A 212 -44.46 -52.15 28.88
C VAL A 212 -44.27 -50.72 29.36
N THR A 213 -44.37 -50.49 30.67
CA THR A 213 -44.13 -49.18 31.29
C THR A 213 -42.75 -49.16 31.94
N VAL A 214 -41.93 -48.17 31.62
CA VAL A 214 -40.58 -47.99 32.16
C VAL A 214 -40.55 -46.71 33.00
N THR A 215 -40.08 -46.79 34.24
CA THR A 215 -39.86 -45.61 35.08
C THR A 215 -38.46 -45.05 34.82
N LEU A 216 -38.35 -43.74 34.65
CA LEU A 216 -37.08 -43.06 34.42
C LEU A 216 -36.20 -43.14 35.69
N PRO A 217 -34.91 -43.52 35.56
CA PRO A 217 -34.03 -43.64 36.72
C PRO A 217 -33.64 -42.25 37.27
N ASN A 218 -33.43 -42.16 38.57
CA ASN A 218 -32.77 -41.01 39.18
C ASN A 218 -31.25 -41.18 39.05
N LEU A 219 -30.60 -40.27 38.33
CA LEU A 219 -29.15 -40.29 38.05
C LEU A 219 -28.35 -39.38 39.01
N GLY A 220 -29.02 -38.71 39.96
CA GLY A 220 -28.41 -37.74 40.88
C GLY A 220 -28.29 -36.32 40.30
N GLY A 221 -27.94 -35.36 41.15
CA GLY A 221 -27.81 -33.95 40.76
C GLY A 221 -29.11 -33.37 40.19
N ALA A 222 -29.04 -32.71 39.03
CA ALA A 222 -30.20 -32.16 38.33
C ALA A 222 -31.10 -33.22 37.66
N CYS A 223 -30.67 -34.50 37.63
CA CYS A 223 -31.31 -35.59 36.90
C CYS A 223 -32.13 -36.50 37.80
N THR A 224 -33.20 -35.97 38.37
CA THR A 224 -34.00 -36.60 39.44
C THR A 224 -34.93 -37.73 39.01
N GLY A 225 -34.96 -38.10 37.73
CA GLY A 225 -35.92 -39.06 37.17
C GLY A 225 -37.29 -38.45 36.86
N THR A 226 -37.43 -37.13 37.00
CA THR A 226 -38.60 -36.36 36.56
C THR A 226 -38.17 -35.37 35.48
N ILE A 227 -38.77 -35.46 34.28
CA ILE A 227 -38.42 -34.66 33.11
C ILE A 227 -39.50 -33.62 32.76
N ASN A 228 -39.10 -32.52 32.13
CA ASN A 228 -40.04 -31.65 31.42
C ASN A 228 -40.43 -32.27 30.07
N THR A 229 -41.65 -32.77 29.95
CA THR A 229 -42.12 -33.43 28.73
C THR A 229 -42.17 -32.50 27.52
N ALA A 230 -42.34 -31.19 27.68
CA ALA A 230 -42.30 -30.23 26.57
C ALA A 230 -40.87 -29.94 26.06
N ARG A 231 -39.84 -30.40 26.77
CA ARG A 231 -38.42 -30.22 26.45
C ARG A 231 -37.64 -31.54 26.47
N SER A 232 -38.35 -32.64 26.24
CA SER A 232 -37.76 -33.98 26.21
C SER A 232 -38.30 -34.77 25.04
N PHE A 233 -37.43 -35.54 24.38
CA PHE A 233 -37.83 -36.44 23.30
C PHE A 233 -37.26 -37.85 23.51
N LEU A 234 -37.96 -38.85 22.98
CA LEU A 234 -37.59 -40.26 23.06
C LEU A 234 -37.07 -40.74 21.70
N ILE A 235 -35.93 -41.42 21.72
CA ILE A 235 -35.49 -42.25 20.61
C ILE A 235 -35.25 -43.68 21.13
N PHE A 236 -35.72 -44.66 20.36
CA PHE A 236 -35.60 -46.06 20.74
C PHE A 236 -35.38 -46.95 19.53
N GLN A 237 -34.90 -48.15 19.82
CA GLN A 237 -34.64 -49.19 18.84
C GLN A 237 -35.15 -50.52 19.35
N THR A 238 -35.55 -51.39 18.44
CA THR A 238 -35.97 -52.75 18.76
C THR A 238 -35.20 -53.78 17.95
N ASN A 239 -35.06 -54.98 18.49
CA ASN A 239 -34.63 -56.16 17.73
C ASN A 239 -35.53 -57.37 18.09
N ASN A 240 -35.69 -58.27 17.13
CA ASN A 240 -36.56 -59.44 17.23
C ASN A 240 -36.05 -60.59 16.34
N THR A 241 -36.70 -61.75 16.40
CA THR A 241 -36.33 -62.94 15.61
C THR A 241 -37.26 -63.24 14.44
N THR A 242 -38.36 -62.53 14.22
CA THR A 242 -39.46 -62.96 13.34
C THR A 242 -39.58 -62.12 12.06
N ASN A 243 -40.56 -62.44 11.19
CA ASN A 243 -40.94 -61.67 9.98
C ASN A 243 -42.34 -61.06 10.05
N ARG A 244 -43.00 -61.03 11.20
CA ARG A 244 -44.36 -60.47 11.29
C ARG A 244 -44.36 -58.99 11.71
N PRO A 245 -45.27 -58.15 11.16
CA PRO A 245 -45.40 -56.75 11.57
C PRO A 245 -45.62 -56.58 13.08
N VAL A 246 -46.45 -57.43 13.69
CA VAL A 246 -46.81 -57.40 15.12
C VAL A 246 -45.63 -57.58 16.09
N THR A 247 -44.45 -57.94 15.59
CA THR A 247 -43.17 -58.08 16.31
C THR A 247 -42.14 -57.04 15.89
N PHE A 248 -42.24 -56.55 14.66
CA PHE A 248 -41.33 -55.56 14.10
C PHE A 248 -41.69 -54.14 14.55
N GLU A 249 -42.99 -53.87 14.70
CA GLU A 249 -43.54 -52.54 14.93
C GLU A 249 -44.08 -52.40 16.36
N ILE A 250 -43.37 -51.61 17.15
CA ILE A 250 -43.74 -51.24 18.52
C ILE A 250 -43.73 -49.73 18.62
N ARG A 251 -44.73 -49.17 19.32
CA ARG A 251 -44.73 -47.74 19.63
C ARG A 251 -44.11 -47.42 20.95
N GLY A 252 -43.18 -46.47 20.94
CA GLY A 252 -42.70 -45.79 22.13
C GLY A 252 -43.39 -44.45 22.33
N ARG A 253 -43.57 -44.02 23.58
CA ARG A 253 -43.85 -42.61 23.93
C ARG A 253 -43.34 -42.27 25.32
N ILE A 254 -43.05 -40.99 25.52
CA ILE A 254 -43.03 -40.38 26.86
C ILE A 254 -44.49 -40.26 27.33
N PHE A 255 -44.86 -41.06 28.33
CA PHE A 255 -46.24 -41.11 28.83
C PHE A 255 -46.49 -40.02 29.88
N SER A 256 -45.54 -39.81 30.78
CA SER A 256 -45.59 -38.80 31.82
C SER A 256 -44.18 -38.23 32.09
N ALA A 257 -44.07 -37.28 33.01
CA ALA A 257 -42.79 -36.75 33.46
C ALA A 257 -41.85 -37.80 34.08
N THR A 258 -42.34 -39.00 34.41
CA THR A 258 -41.55 -40.04 35.08
C THR A 258 -41.55 -41.38 34.34
N GLN A 259 -42.38 -41.54 33.30
CA GLN A 259 -42.64 -42.84 32.69
C GLN A 259 -42.62 -42.82 31.16
N LEU A 260 -42.04 -43.87 30.59
CA LEU A 260 -42.11 -44.24 29.18
C LEU A 260 -43.06 -45.42 29.00
N GLN A 261 -43.71 -45.50 27.85
CA GLN A 261 -44.56 -46.64 27.47
C GLN A 261 -44.13 -47.18 26.11
N PHE A 262 -43.98 -48.50 26.03
CA PHE A 262 -43.80 -49.25 24.80
C PHE A 262 -44.99 -50.18 24.61
N THR A 263 -45.80 -49.94 23.57
CA THR A 263 -47.05 -50.68 23.34
C THR A 263 -46.94 -51.57 22.11
N ARG A 264 -47.33 -52.82 22.29
CA ARG A 264 -47.37 -53.85 21.26
C ARG A 264 -48.76 -54.50 21.25
N ASN A 265 -49.36 -54.58 20.06
CA ASN A 265 -50.62 -55.27 19.83
C ASN A 265 -50.32 -56.51 19.00
N THR A 266 -50.38 -57.69 19.60
CA THR A 266 -49.88 -58.92 18.97
C THR A 266 -50.67 -60.13 19.45
N ASN A 267 -50.73 -61.17 18.63
CA ASN A 267 -51.19 -62.50 19.02
C ASN A 267 -50.01 -63.47 19.25
N GLU A 268 -48.78 -62.98 19.41
CA GLU A 268 -47.57 -63.78 19.62
C GLU A 268 -46.96 -63.61 21.02
N ALA A 269 -46.23 -64.64 21.47
CA ALA A 269 -45.46 -64.65 22.72
C ALA A 269 -43.94 -64.43 22.50
N THR A 270 -43.53 -64.02 21.30
CA THR A 270 -42.14 -63.72 20.95
C THR A 270 -41.65 -62.51 21.72
N THR A 271 -40.39 -62.50 22.18
CA THR A 271 -39.85 -61.33 22.90
C THR A 271 -39.23 -60.34 21.92
N VAL A 272 -39.55 -59.06 22.08
CA VAL A 272 -38.90 -57.95 21.37
C VAL A 272 -38.08 -57.15 22.38
N ASN A 273 -36.77 -57.04 22.18
CA ASN A 273 -35.94 -56.20 23.05
C ASN A 273 -36.00 -54.76 22.59
N ILE A 274 -35.93 -53.85 23.55
CA ILE A 274 -36.04 -52.42 23.35
C ILE A 274 -34.85 -51.76 24.02
N ARG A 275 -34.17 -50.89 23.28
CA ARG A 275 -33.18 -49.96 23.82
C ARG A 275 -33.69 -48.54 23.63
N TRP A 276 -33.55 -47.69 24.65
CA TRP A 276 -34.15 -46.36 24.63
C TRP A 276 -33.22 -45.29 25.21
N TYR A 277 -33.41 -44.07 24.73
CA TYR A 277 -32.73 -42.86 25.16
C TYR A 277 -33.73 -41.71 25.26
N VAL A 278 -33.65 -40.91 26.33
CA VAL A 278 -34.45 -39.69 26.52
C VAL A 278 -33.51 -38.53 26.79
N ALA A 279 -33.53 -37.53 25.92
CA ALA A 279 -32.78 -36.29 26.11
C ALA A 279 -33.70 -35.21 26.67
N GLU A 280 -33.42 -34.75 27.89
CA GLU A 280 -34.09 -33.61 28.52
C GLU A 280 -33.21 -32.37 28.39
N PHE A 281 -33.80 -31.27 27.91
CA PHE A 281 -33.14 -29.98 27.79
C PHE A 281 -33.67 -29.00 28.84
N GLU A 282 -32.75 -28.21 29.39
CA GLU A 282 -33.12 -27.14 30.33
C GLU A 282 -33.89 -26.04 29.58
N ARG A 283 -33.41 -25.68 28.39
CA ARG A 283 -33.94 -24.63 27.52
C ARG A 283 -33.53 -24.84 26.06
N GLY A 284 -34.08 -24.02 25.18
CA GLY A 284 -33.69 -23.91 23.77
C GLY A 284 -34.35 -24.90 22.80
N ILE A 285 -35.16 -25.85 23.30
CA ILE A 285 -36.01 -26.71 22.46
C ILE A 285 -37.48 -26.70 22.90
N ALA A 286 -38.36 -27.08 21.99
CA ALA A 286 -39.76 -27.38 22.22
C ALA A 286 -40.12 -28.73 21.54
N VAL A 287 -40.88 -29.58 22.24
CA VAL A 287 -41.29 -30.89 21.73
C VAL A 287 -42.81 -31.01 21.74
N GLN A 288 -43.39 -31.25 20.56
CA GLN A 288 -44.80 -31.57 20.38
C GLN A 288 -44.94 -33.08 20.16
N ARG A 289 -46.04 -33.68 20.64
CA ARG A 289 -46.30 -35.11 20.46
C ARG A 289 -47.78 -35.41 20.36
N GLY A 290 -48.12 -36.52 19.71
CA GLY A 290 -49.50 -36.97 19.61
C GLY A 290 -49.65 -38.39 19.10
N VAL A 291 -50.90 -38.81 19.01
CA VAL A 291 -51.30 -40.15 18.56
C VAL A 291 -52.29 -40.01 17.41
N VAL A 292 -52.11 -40.79 16.34
CA VAL A 292 -53.09 -40.98 15.27
C VAL A 292 -53.65 -42.40 15.43
N ASN A 293 -54.96 -42.53 15.66
CA ASN A 293 -55.58 -43.79 16.08
C ASN A 293 -56.01 -44.73 14.94
N PHE A 294 -55.62 -44.41 13.71
CA PHE A 294 -55.97 -45.19 12.52
C PHE A 294 -54.89 -45.00 11.45
N GLN A 295 -54.92 -45.84 10.43
CA GLN A 295 -54.13 -45.68 9.21
C GLN A 295 -55.04 -45.60 7.97
N SER A 296 -54.61 -44.84 6.97
CA SER A 296 -55.30 -44.65 5.70
C SER A 296 -54.31 -44.71 4.54
N ALA A 297 -54.76 -45.21 3.39
CA ALA A 297 -54.06 -45.09 2.10
C ALA A 297 -54.05 -43.63 1.58
N ALA A 298 -54.98 -42.80 2.05
CA ALA A 298 -54.93 -41.36 1.82
C ALA A 298 -53.95 -40.69 2.79
N THR A 299 -53.35 -39.57 2.38
CA THR A 299 -52.46 -38.77 3.23
C THR A 299 -53.18 -38.33 4.51
N ILE A 300 -52.55 -38.60 5.66
CA ILE A 300 -53.08 -38.21 6.97
C ILE A 300 -52.32 -36.98 7.45
N ASN A 301 -53.02 -35.85 7.58
CA ASN A 301 -52.49 -34.68 8.28
C ASN A 301 -52.82 -34.80 9.78
N ALA A 302 -51.85 -34.54 10.67
CA ALA A 302 -51.99 -34.63 12.13
C ALA A 302 -52.81 -33.46 12.75
N THR A 303 -53.99 -33.20 12.19
CA THR A 303 -54.94 -32.18 12.66
C THR A 303 -55.75 -32.68 13.86
N ALA A 304 -56.57 -31.82 14.47
CA ALA A 304 -57.46 -32.20 15.56
C ALA A 304 -58.48 -33.30 15.19
N ALA A 305 -58.79 -33.47 13.90
CA ALA A 305 -59.66 -34.54 13.42
C ALA A 305 -58.98 -35.92 13.42
N ASN A 306 -57.66 -35.96 13.25
CA ASN A 306 -56.91 -37.19 13.02
C ASN A 306 -55.92 -37.53 14.13
N SER A 307 -55.54 -36.56 14.96
CA SER A 307 -54.54 -36.74 16.01
C SER A 307 -54.92 -36.09 17.33
N THR A 308 -54.51 -36.74 18.43
CA THR A 308 -54.72 -36.24 19.79
C THR A 308 -53.41 -36.18 20.58
N PRO A 309 -52.94 -34.98 20.98
CA PRO A 309 -53.38 -33.67 20.48
C PRO A 309 -53.03 -33.48 18.99
N ALA A 310 -53.60 -32.45 18.36
CA ALA A 310 -53.21 -32.02 17.03
C ALA A 310 -51.76 -31.50 17.02
N PHE A 311 -51.06 -31.65 15.90
CA PHE A 311 -49.82 -30.92 15.65
C PHE A 311 -50.14 -29.43 15.46
N GLY A 312 -49.40 -28.57 16.18
CA GLY A 312 -49.47 -27.12 16.05
C GLY A 312 -48.54 -26.63 14.94
N SER A 313 -47.71 -25.64 15.25
CA SER A 313 -46.70 -25.11 14.33
C SER A 313 -45.30 -25.13 14.94
N VAL A 314 -44.28 -25.10 14.09
CA VAL A 314 -42.87 -24.79 14.43
C VAL A 314 -42.45 -23.49 13.77
N SER A 315 -41.37 -22.87 14.27
CA SER A 315 -40.87 -21.58 13.77
C SER A 315 -40.34 -21.67 12.33
N ALA A 316 -39.64 -22.76 11.99
CA ALA A 316 -39.14 -23.01 10.65
C ALA A 316 -38.97 -24.51 10.37
N LEU A 317 -39.10 -24.91 9.09
CA LEU A 317 -38.87 -26.30 8.67
C LEU A 317 -37.43 -26.76 8.92
N SER A 318 -36.47 -25.83 8.85
CA SER A 318 -35.05 -26.06 9.13
C SER A 318 -34.71 -26.13 10.61
N GLN A 319 -35.67 -25.88 11.50
CA GLN A 319 -35.47 -25.90 12.95
C GLN A 319 -36.06 -27.12 13.64
N ALA A 320 -36.74 -28.00 12.90
CA ALA A 320 -37.45 -29.13 13.48
C ALA A 320 -37.33 -30.42 12.67
N PHE A 321 -37.26 -31.55 13.37
CA PHE A 321 -37.29 -32.89 12.78
C PHE A 321 -38.34 -33.77 13.48
N VAL A 322 -38.74 -34.84 12.79
CA VAL A 322 -39.84 -35.73 13.20
C VAL A 322 -39.31 -37.11 13.57
N LEU A 323 -39.78 -37.63 14.71
CA LEU A 323 -39.66 -39.03 15.10
C LEU A 323 -41.05 -39.65 15.22
N TRP A 324 -41.19 -40.91 14.83
CA TRP A 324 -42.47 -41.61 14.88
C TRP A 324 -42.29 -43.12 15.03
N SER A 325 -43.36 -43.80 15.44
CA SER A 325 -43.44 -45.26 15.51
C SER A 325 -44.90 -45.70 15.37
N LYS A 326 -45.14 -46.98 15.07
CA LYS A 326 -46.50 -47.54 14.97
C LYS A 326 -46.64 -48.93 15.57
N THR A 327 -47.89 -49.29 15.81
CA THR A 327 -48.30 -50.63 16.22
C THR A 327 -49.39 -51.09 15.26
N PRO A 328 -49.26 -52.28 14.65
CA PRO A 328 -50.27 -52.83 13.76
C PRO A 328 -51.42 -53.48 14.56
N ILE A 329 -52.41 -54.01 13.86
CA ILE A 329 -53.46 -54.82 14.49
C ILE A 329 -52.90 -56.19 14.90
N SER A 330 -53.39 -56.79 16.00
CA SER A 330 -52.84 -58.03 16.56
C SER A 330 -52.85 -59.24 15.61
N THR A 331 -53.70 -59.22 14.59
CA THR A 331 -53.85 -60.29 13.59
C THR A 331 -53.01 -60.08 12.34
N ASP A 332 -52.25 -58.99 12.25
CA ASP A 332 -51.43 -58.71 11.08
C ASP A 332 -50.32 -59.77 10.91
N ASN A 333 -50.24 -60.33 9.71
CA ASN A 333 -49.44 -61.51 9.42
C ASN A 333 -48.43 -61.32 8.28
N THR A 334 -48.50 -60.23 7.52
CA THR A 334 -47.73 -60.07 6.28
C THR A 334 -47.19 -58.66 6.21
N PHE A 335 -45.88 -58.50 6.11
CA PHE A 335 -45.26 -57.18 5.97
C PHE A 335 -45.47 -56.62 4.55
N ASN A 336 -46.46 -55.75 4.37
CA ASN A 336 -46.99 -55.32 3.08
C ASN A 336 -47.32 -53.80 3.03
N GLN A 337 -48.27 -53.36 2.19
CA GLN A 337 -48.59 -51.96 1.88
C GLN A 337 -49.09 -51.12 3.06
N ASP A 338 -49.63 -51.76 4.10
CA ASP A 338 -50.02 -51.12 5.34
C ASP A 338 -48.90 -51.08 6.39
N ASP A 339 -47.71 -51.60 6.06
CA ASP A 339 -46.58 -51.67 6.97
C ASP A 339 -45.64 -50.48 6.91
N PRO A 340 -44.53 -50.47 6.16
CA PRO A 340 -43.64 -49.34 6.20
C PRO A 340 -44.40 -48.09 5.70
N GLY A 341 -44.37 -47.07 6.53
CA GLY A 341 -44.89 -45.75 6.25
C GLY A 341 -43.81 -44.71 6.38
N LEU A 342 -44.18 -43.46 6.10
CA LEU A 342 -43.30 -42.33 6.34
C LEU A 342 -44.05 -41.20 7.05
N ALA A 343 -43.27 -40.39 7.75
CA ALA A 343 -43.72 -39.17 8.38
C ALA A 343 -42.89 -37.99 7.88
N GLU A 344 -43.55 -36.91 7.48
CA GLU A 344 -42.88 -35.72 6.96
C GLU A 344 -43.56 -34.44 7.47
N LEU A 345 -42.74 -33.49 7.91
CA LEU A 345 -43.18 -32.13 8.16
C LEU A 345 -43.10 -31.34 6.84
N THR A 346 -44.22 -31.23 6.12
CA THR A 346 -44.29 -30.61 4.78
C THR A 346 -44.48 -29.10 4.80
N ALA A 347 -45.00 -28.56 5.90
CA ALA A 347 -45.07 -27.13 6.19
C ALA A 347 -44.84 -26.89 7.70
N THR A 348 -44.56 -25.64 8.09
CA THR A 348 -44.35 -25.28 9.51
C THR A 348 -45.53 -25.66 10.41
N ASN A 349 -46.72 -25.84 9.85
CA ASN A 349 -47.95 -26.21 10.55
C ASN A 349 -48.58 -27.51 10.03
N ASN A 350 -47.86 -28.33 9.25
CA ASN A 350 -48.42 -29.55 8.65
C ASN A 350 -47.47 -30.74 8.78
N LEU A 351 -47.83 -31.66 9.68
CA LEU A 351 -47.21 -32.99 9.83
C LEU A 351 -48.08 -34.03 9.10
N GLN A 352 -47.46 -34.78 8.19
CA GLN A 352 -48.13 -35.76 7.33
C GLN A 352 -47.61 -37.17 7.54
N PHE A 353 -48.52 -38.14 7.50
CA PHE A 353 -48.22 -39.56 7.39
C PHE A 353 -48.77 -40.13 6.08
N ARG A 354 -47.98 -40.98 5.42
CA ARG A 354 -48.37 -41.61 4.14
C ARG A 354 -48.08 -43.10 4.15
N PHE A 355 -49.09 -43.86 3.75
CA PHE A 355 -49.10 -45.31 3.59
C PHE A 355 -49.73 -45.66 2.23
N ASN A 356 -49.70 -46.94 1.84
CA ASN A 356 -50.31 -47.38 0.58
C ASN A 356 -51.59 -48.17 0.79
N GLN A 357 -51.88 -48.60 2.04
CA GLN A 357 -53.11 -49.30 2.39
C GLN A 357 -53.71 -48.80 3.71
N SER A 358 -55.04 -48.73 3.75
CA SER A 358 -55.82 -48.32 4.92
C SER A 358 -55.96 -49.47 5.92
N ASN A 359 -55.75 -49.18 7.20
CA ASN A 359 -55.99 -50.13 8.29
C ASN A 359 -56.38 -49.37 9.57
N ILE A 360 -57.65 -49.43 9.95
CA ILE A 360 -58.17 -48.67 11.09
C ILE A 360 -57.69 -49.22 12.44
N GLY A 361 -57.15 -50.44 12.48
CA GLY A 361 -56.59 -51.04 13.69
C GLY A 361 -55.12 -50.66 13.95
N HIS A 362 -54.47 -49.97 12.99
CA HIS A 362 -53.10 -49.50 13.12
C HIS A 362 -53.08 -48.15 13.81
N THR A 363 -52.10 -47.93 14.68
CA THR A 363 -52.05 -46.73 15.51
C THR A 363 -50.62 -46.17 15.49
N ILE A 364 -50.46 -44.85 15.40
CA ILE A 364 -49.18 -44.17 15.17
C ILE A 364 -48.90 -43.18 16.30
N ASN A 365 -47.68 -43.19 16.85
CA ASN A 365 -47.18 -42.17 17.76
C ASN A 365 -46.17 -41.29 17.04
N TRP A 366 -46.18 -39.99 17.33
CA TRP A 366 -45.24 -39.03 16.75
C TRP A 366 -44.73 -38.02 17.77
N GLU A 367 -43.51 -37.53 17.54
CA GLU A 367 -42.91 -36.40 18.22
C GLU A 367 -42.26 -35.47 17.16
N VAL A 368 -42.49 -34.16 17.29
CA VAL A 368 -41.81 -33.11 16.51
C VAL A 368 -40.91 -32.34 17.45
N ILE A 369 -39.60 -32.37 17.17
CA ILE A 369 -38.56 -31.77 18.01
C ILE A 369 -38.10 -30.49 17.32
N GLU A 370 -38.34 -29.34 17.94
CA GLU A 370 -37.95 -28.01 17.45
C GLU A 370 -36.84 -27.42 18.32
N PHE A 371 -35.76 -26.92 17.69
CA PHE A 371 -34.82 -26.03 18.36
C PHE A 371 -35.23 -24.59 18.11
N THR A 372 -35.51 -23.87 19.20
CA THR A 372 -36.07 -22.50 19.18
C THR A 372 -35.07 -21.44 18.71
N ASN A 373 -33.78 -21.78 18.62
CA ASN A 373 -32.74 -20.91 18.07
C ASN A 373 -32.16 -21.55 16.78
N ALA A 374 -32.28 -20.84 15.66
CA ALA A 374 -31.78 -21.29 14.36
C ALA A 374 -30.26 -21.44 14.30
N ALA A 375 -29.52 -20.84 15.24
CA ALA A 375 -28.08 -21.02 15.35
C ALA A 375 -27.68 -22.40 15.91
N ASP A 376 -28.60 -23.15 16.52
CA ASP A 376 -28.29 -24.43 17.17
C ASP A 376 -28.54 -25.64 16.25
N ILE A 377 -29.38 -25.49 15.21
CA ILE A 377 -29.76 -26.58 14.30
C ILE A 377 -29.88 -26.10 12.85
N SER A 378 -29.69 -27.03 11.92
CA SER A 378 -30.17 -26.91 10.54
C SER A 378 -30.72 -28.26 10.09
N VAL A 379 -31.95 -28.29 9.56
CA VAL A 379 -32.60 -29.50 9.05
C VAL A 379 -32.86 -29.35 7.56
N GLN A 380 -32.32 -30.27 6.77
CA GLN A 380 -32.66 -30.45 5.36
C GLN A 380 -33.59 -31.65 5.22
N LYS A 381 -34.66 -31.50 4.43
CA LYS A 381 -35.65 -32.55 4.22
C LYS A 381 -35.79 -32.80 2.73
N GLY A 382 -36.10 -34.02 2.36
CA GLY A 382 -36.41 -34.32 0.98
C GLY A 382 -37.15 -35.63 0.82
N ASN A 383 -37.66 -35.76 -0.40
CA ASN A 383 -38.53 -36.84 -0.81
C ASN A 383 -38.01 -37.43 -2.11
N ILE A 384 -37.80 -38.74 -2.14
CA ILE A 384 -37.49 -39.50 -3.35
C ILE A 384 -38.76 -40.20 -3.78
N ALA A 385 -39.28 -39.86 -4.95
CA ALA A 385 -40.57 -40.32 -5.50
C ALA A 385 -40.63 -41.83 -5.84
N GLY A 386 -39.61 -42.61 -5.46
CA GLY A 386 -39.59 -44.07 -5.55
C GLY A 386 -38.19 -44.65 -5.79
N MET A 387 -38.05 -45.96 -5.54
CA MET A 387 -36.89 -46.78 -5.92
C MET A 387 -37.40 -47.94 -6.75
N ALA A 388 -36.99 -48.03 -8.02
CA ALA A 388 -37.48 -49.06 -8.94
C ALA A 388 -37.10 -50.47 -8.48
N ALA A 389 -37.88 -51.47 -8.88
CA ALA A 389 -37.73 -52.86 -8.42
C ALA A 389 -36.31 -53.44 -8.60
N GLY A 390 -35.62 -53.11 -9.69
CA GLY A 390 -34.24 -53.54 -9.96
C GLY A 390 -33.14 -52.63 -9.40
N THR A 391 -33.50 -51.52 -8.76
CA THR A 391 -32.53 -50.53 -8.24
C THR A 391 -32.10 -50.90 -6.83
N ALA A 392 -30.79 -51.04 -6.61
CA ALA A 392 -30.22 -51.32 -5.29
C ALA A 392 -29.90 -50.05 -4.48
N THR A 393 -29.67 -48.92 -5.15
CA THR A 393 -29.23 -47.67 -4.54
C THR A 393 -29.87 -46.46 -5.22
N VAL A 394 -30.32 -45.50 -4.42
CA VAL A 394 -30.73 -44.16 -4.87
C VAL A 394 -29.99 -43.09 -4.09
N THR A 395 -29.88 -41.90 -4.65
CA THR A 395 -29.22 -40.77 -4.00
C THR A 395 -30.06 -39.50 -4.10
N ALA A 396 -29.88 -38.60 -3.13
CA ALA A 396 -30.45 -37.27 -3.15
C ALA A 396 -29.36 -36.23 -2.83
N ALA A 397 -29.30 -35.16 -3.62
CA ALA A 397 -28.39 -34.05 -3.37
C ALA A 397 -28.88 -33.21 -2.18
N ILE A 398 -27.94 -32.79 -1.33
CA ILE A 398 -28.19 -31.89 -0.20
C ILE A 398 -27.18 -30.73 -0.22
N THR A 399 -27.51 -29.63 0.44
CA THR A 399 -26.52 -28.60 0.77
C THR A 399 -25.45 -29.24 1.65
N ALA A 400 -24.17 -28.94 1.40
CA ALA A 400 -23.06 -29.59 2.08
C ALA A 400 -23.16 -29.46 3.61
N VAL A 401 -23.01 -30.58 4.31
CA VAL A 401 -23.05 -30.66 5.78
C VAL A 401 -21.79 -31.30 6.35
N ASP A 402 -21.42 -30.88 7.57
CA ASP A 402 -20.33 -31.48 8.32
C ASP A 402 -20.78 -32.84 8.90
N PRO A 403 -20.18 -33.99 8.50
CA PRO A 403 -20.56 -35.30 9.03
C PRO A 403 -20.26 -35.46 10.52
N ALA A 404 -19.34 -34.68 11.10
CA ALA A 404 -19.06 -34.69 12.53
C ALA A 404 -20.13 -33.98 13.37
N LYS A 405 -21.17 -33.42 12.72
CA LYS A 405 -22.29 -32.71 13.36
C LYS A 405 -23.66 -33.15 12.85
N SER A 406 -23.69 -34.06 11.87
CA SER A 406 -24.90 -34.33 11.10
C SER A 406 -25.28 -35.80 11.09
N PHE A 407 -26.57 -36.08 11.15
CA PHE A 407 -27.13 -37.42 11.03
C PHE A 407 -28.32 -37.44 10.06
N VAL A 408 -28.65 -38.63 9.55
CA VAL A 408 -29.81 -38.82 8.66
C VAL A 408 -30.85 -39.72 9.31
N LEU A 409 -32.12 -39.37 9.13
CA LEU A 409 -33.29 -40.18 9.48
C LEU A 409 -34.04 -40.52 8.20
N VAL A 410 -34.35 -41.80 7.99
CA VAL A 410 -35.06 -42.29 6.80
C VAL A 410 -36.33 -43.03 7.18
N SER A 411 -37.41 -42.76 6.45
CA SER A 411 -38.66 -43.52 6.48
C SER A 411 -39.23 -43.66 5.06
N TYR A 412 -40.00 -44.70 4.79
CA TYR A 412 -40.41 -45.03 3.42
C TYR A 412 -41.73 -45.80 3.40
N ARG A 413 -42.42 -45.78 2.26
CA ARG A 413 -43.62 -46.61 2.02
C ARG A 413 -43.49 -47.41 0.73
N ILE A 414 -44.23 -48.50 0.64
CA ILE A 414 -44.11 -49.48 -0.45
C ILE A 414 -45.43 -49.61 -1.22
N PRO A 415 -45.40 -49.84 -2.55
CA PRO A 415 -46.59 -49.94 -3.40
C PRO A 415 -47.27 -51.31 -3.35
N GLY A 416 -46.68 -52.28 -2.64
CA GLY A 416 -47.13 -53.68 -2.56
C GLY A 416 -46.33 -54.63 -3.43
N GLY A 417 -46.26 -55.90 -3.02
CA GLY A 417 -45.55 -56.97 -3.73
C GLY A 417 -45.34 -58.22 -2.87
N SER A 418 -45.35 -59.40 -3.49
CA SER A 418 -45.15 -60.71 -2.86
C SER A 418 -43.67 -61.15 -2.81
N GLY A 419 -42.73 -60.19 -2.84
CA GLY A 419 -41.29 -60.44 -2.77
C GLY A 419 -40.79 -60.67 -1.34
N SER A 420 -39.52 -61.06 -1.18
CA SER A 420 -38.90 -61.18 0.15
C SER A 420 -38.78 -59.83 0.84
N GLU A 421 -39.07 -59.77 2.14
CA GLU A 421 -39.02 -58.53 2.94
C GLU A 421 -37.61 -57.94 2.99
N GLY A 422 -36.55 -58.74 2.78
CA GLY A 422 -35.17 -58.24 2.67
C GLY A 422 -34.98 -57.26 1.49
N GLN A 423 -35.85 -57.29 0.49
CA GLN A 423 -35.89 -56.31 -0.60
C GLN A 423 -36.41 -54.94 -0.16
N LEU A 424 -37.10 -54.88 0.98
CA LEU A 424 -37.76 -53.68 1.49
C LEU A 424 -36.92 -53.00 2.57
N MET A 425 -35.89 -53.66 3.08
CA MET A 425 -35.05 -53.17 4.17
C MET A 425 -34.00 -52.18 3.66
N LEU A 426 -34.16 -50.90 4.01
CA LEU A 426 -33.34 -49.79 3.54
C LEU A 426 -32.35 -49.31 4.60
N ARG A 427 -31.19 -48.84 4.15
CA ARG A 427 -30.17 -48.17 4.95
C ARG A 427 -29.89 -46.79 4.36
N GLY A 428 -29.99 -45.74 5.18
CA GLY A 428 -29.63 -44.36 4.83
C GLY A 428 -28.24 -43.97 5.30
N GLN A 429 -27.49 -43.23 4.48
CA GLN A 429 -26.12 -42.76 4.76
C GLN A 429 -25.87 -41.35 4.23
N LEU A 430 -25.00 -40.59 4.91
CA LEU A 430 -24.36 -39.40 4.35
C LEU A 430 -23.13 -39.81 3.54
N THR A 431 -23.02 -39.36 2.30
CA THR A 431 -21.98 -39.77 1.34
C THR A 431 -21.46 -38.57 0.55
N SER A 432 -20.43 -38.81 -0.29
CA SER A 432 -19.74 -37.77 -1.08
C SER A 432 -19.14 -36.68 -0.18
N CYS A 433 -18.24 -37.09 0.72
CA CYS A 433 -17.68 -36.25 1.78
C CYS A 433 -16.24 -35.79 1.45
N ALA A 434 -16.03 -34.48 1.21
CA ALA A 434 -14.69 -33.90 1.04
C ALA A 434 -14.65 -32.37 1.29
N PRO A 435 -14.38 -31.86 2.52
CA PRO A 435 -14.48 -32.54 3.82
C PRO A 435 -15.94 -32.69 4.31
N ASN A 436 -16.87 -31.98 3.67
CA ASN A 436 -18.30 -32.00 3.98
C ASN A 436 -19.04 -32.96 3.04
N CYS A 437 -20.12 -33.57 3.51
CA CYS A 437 -20.97 -34.47 2.72
C CYS A 437 -22.07 -33.68 2.01
N ASN A 438 -22.30 -33.94 0.73
CA ASN A 438 -23.33 -33.24 -0.06
C ASN A 438 -24.37 -34.18 -0.67
N GLN A 439 -24.42 -35.44 -0.22
CA GLN A 439 -25.35 -36.43 -0.72
C GLN A 439 -25.90 -37.32 0.41
N VAL A 440 -27.17 -37.68 0.29
CA VAL A 440 -27.78 -38.80 1.02
C VAL A 440 -27.85 -39.99 0.07
N THR A 441 -27.30 -41.13 0.49
CA THR A 441 -27.42 -42.42 -0.22
C THR A 441 -28.35 -43.33 0.56
N ILE A 442 -29.34 -43.90 -0.12
CA ILE A 442 -30.24 -44.91 0.44
C ILE A 442 -30.10 -46.18 -0.39
N ASP A 443 -29.79 -47.29 0.29
CA ASP A 443 -29.50 -48.55 -0.38
C ASP A 443 -30.10 -49.78 0.31
N ARG A 444 -30.17 -50.86 -0.46
CA ARG A 444 -30.66 -52.19 -0.05
C ARG A 444 -29.79 -53.29 -0.64
N THR A 445 -29.79 -54.47 -0.03
CA THR A 445 -28.92 -55.58 -0.48
C THR A 445 -29.60 -56.47 -1.52
N VAL A 446 -30.92 -56.66 -1.44
CA VAL A 446 -31.70 -57.48 -2.37
C VAL A 446 -32.65 -56.60 -3.17
N THR A 447 -32.76 -56.82 -4.48
CA THR A 447 -33.69 -56.12 -5.37
C THR A 447 -34.86 -57.05 -5.75
N GLY A 448 -35.99 -56.48 -6.19
CA GLY A 448 -37.10 -57.26 -6.74
C GLY A 448 -38.48 -56.61 -6.55
N THR A 449 -38.66 -55.84 -5.47
CA THR A 449 -39.91 -55.09 -5.19
C THR A 449 -39.62 -53.59 -5.25
N ALA A 450 -40.52 -52.78 -5.78
CA ALA A 450 -40.32 -51.32 -5.80
C ALA A 450 -40.56 -50.69 -4.41
N ILE A 451 -39.92 -49.56 -4.12
CA ILE A 451 -40.28 -48.67 -3.00
C ILE A 451 -41.04 -47.49 -3.59
N ALA A 452 -42.18 -47.14 -3.02
CA ALA A 452 -43.06 -46.11 -3.60
C ALA A 452 -42.56 -44.71 -3.31
N GLU A 453 -42.02 -44.49 -2.11
CA GLU A 453 -41.57 -43.17 -1.68
C GLU A 453 -40.62 -43.29 -0.50
N ILE A 454 -39.57 -42.46 -0.48
CA ILE A 454 -38.60 -42.40 0.62
C ILE A 454 -38.47 -40.95 1.10
N ALA A 455 -38.78 -40.71 2.37
CA ALA A 455 -38.57 -39.43 3.03
C ALA A 455 -37.29 -39.47 3.87
N TYR A 456 -36.44 -38.45 3.72
CA TYR A 456 -35.22 -38.30 4.51
C TYR A 456 -35.17 -36.94 5.22
N GLN A 457 -34.53 -36.92 6.38
CA GLN A 457 -34.23 -35.72 7.15
C GLN A 457 -32.74 -35.73 7.51
N VAL A 458 -31.96 -34.76 7.03
CA VAL A 458 -30.57 -34.53 7.45
C VAL A 458 -30.58 -33.45 8.51
N VAL A 459 -30.20 -33.82 9.72
CA VAL A 459 -30.18 -32.92 10.89
C VAL A 459 -28.73 -32.59 11.22
N THR A 460 -28.37 -31.32 11.17
CA THR A 460 -27.07 -30.79 11.58
C THR A 460 -27.22 -29.99 12.86
N LEU A 461 -26.47 -30.36 13.90
CA LEU A 461 -26.44 -29.64 15.16
C LEU A 461 -25.22 -28.71 15.18
N ASN A 462 -25.48 -27.41 15.09
CA ASN A 462 -24.46 -26.40 14.79
C ASN A 462 -23.59 -26.06 16.01
N THR A 463 -24.08 -26.32 17.23
CA THR A 463 -23.49 -25.82 18.47
C THR A 463 -23.07 -26.95 19.40
N GLY A 464 -21.80 -27.35 19.26
CA GLY A 464 -21.01 -28.25 20.11
C GLY A 464 -21.57 -29.65 20.41
N ALA A 465 -22.61 -30.07 19.69
CA ALA A 465 -22.82 -31.50 19.52
C ALA A 465 -21.71 -32.10 18.65
N SER A 466 -21.34 -33.35 18.92
CA SER A 466 -20.46 -34.14 18.06
C SER A 466 -21.14 -35.44 17.66
N VAL A 467 -21.03 -35.78 16.38
CA VAL A 467 -21.60 -36.99 15.79
C VAL A 467 -20.48 -37.90 15.32
N GLN A 468 -20.54 -39.17 15.73
CA GLN A 468 -19.77 -40.26 15.14
C GLN A 468 -20.73 -41.17 14.38
N THR A 469 -20.30 -41.63 13.21
CA THR A 469 -21.14 -42.46 12.33
C THR A 469 -20.30 -43.49 11.62
N ALA A 470 -20.87 -44.68 11.39
CA ALA A 470 -20.33 -45.65 10.45
C ALA A 470 -21.45 -46.53 9.90
N SER A 471 -21.09 -47.36 8.92
CA SER A 471 -21.87 -48.54 8.58
C SER A 471 -21.14 -49.80 9.05
N THR A 472 -21.84 -50.67 9.76
CA THR A 472 -21.29 -51.94 10.24
C THR A 472 -21.90 -53.10 9.50
N ASN A 473 -21.04 -53.97 8.96
CA ASN A 473 -21.41 -55.23 8.35
C ASN A 473 -21.48 -56.34 9.42
N PHE A 474 -22.58 -57.06 9.45
CA PHE A 474 -22.84 -58.24 10.25
C PHE A 474 -22.77 -59.49 9.38
N PRO A 475 -21.74 -60.34 9.56
CA PRO A 475 -21.69 -61.65 8.94
C PRO A 475 -22.82 -62.58 9.44
N ILE A 476 -23.10 -63.64 8.69
CA ILE A 476 -24.00 -64.73 9.10
C ILE A 476 -23.54 -65.27 10.47
N ALA A 477 -24.49 -65.75 11.29
CA ALA A 477 -24.28 -66.28 12.64
C ALA A 477 -23.73 -65.29 13.69
N THR A 478 -23.54 -64.01 13.33
CA THR A 478 -23.07 -62.98 14.28
C THR A 478 -24.23 -62.19 14.86
N ALA A 479 -24.42 -62.27 16.19
CA ALA A 479 -25.50 -61.59 16.90
C ALA A 479 -25.12 -60.18 17.41
N THR A 480 -23.86 -59.97 17.78
CA THR A 480 -23.39 -58.71 18.38
C THR A 480 -22.04 -58.30 17.82
N LEU A 481 -21.88 -57.00 17.55
CA LEU A 481 -20.60 -56.37 17.19
C LEU A 481 -20.41 -55.09 18.01
N SER A 482 -19.16 -54.77 18.36
CA SER A 482 -18.84 -53.53 19.09
C SER A 482 -17.80 -52.68 18.35
N PRO A 483 -18.18 -51.94 17.30
CA PRO A 483 -17.31 -50.95 16.67
C PRO A 483 -16.72 -49.95 17.68
N ALA A 484 -15.45 -49.60 17.49
CA ALA A 484 -14.77 -48.61 18.31
C ALA A 484 -15.30 -47.19 18.03
N LEU A 485 -15.30 -46.36 19.08
CA LEU A 485 -15.60 -44.93 19.03
C LEU A 485 -14.42 -44.14 19.56
N THR A 486 -14.27 -42.90 19.10
CA THR A 486 -13.56 -41.89 19.90
C THR A 486 -14.30 -41.70 21.21
N THR A 487 -13.59 -41.52 22.32
CA THR A 487 -14.21 -41.51 23.65
C THR A 487 -15.35 -40.51 23.76
N VAL A 488 -16.51 -40.97 24.25
CA VAL A 488 -17.72 -40.20 24.47
C VAL A 488 -18.12 -40.19 25.95
N ASP A 489 -18.82 -39.13 26.35
CA ASP A 489 -19.41 -38.95 27.67
C ASP A 489 -20.82 -39.54 27.70
N LEU A 490 -20.99 -40.62 28.44
CA LEU A 490 -22.24 -41.37 28.53
C LEU A 490 -23.39 -40.59 29.17
N THR A 491 -23.10 -39.52 29.92
CA THR A 491 -24.14 -38.68 30.55
C THR A 491 -24.86 -37.76 29.56
N ARG A 492 -24.37 -37.69 28.32
CA ARG A 492 -24.88 -36.80 27.27
C ARG A 492 -24.83 -37.40 25.86
N THR A 493 -24.66 -38.71 25.73
CA THR A 493 -24.56 -39.40 24.43
C THR A 493 -25.66 -40.42 24.17
N LEU A 494 -26.36 -40.29 23.05
CA LEU A 494 -27.37 -41.24 22.57
C LEU A 494 -26.95 -41.89 21.25
N ALA A 495 -27.54 -43.04 20.91
CA ALA A 495 -27.22 -43.73 19.66
C ALA A 495 -28.45 -44.36 19.00
N PHE A 496 -28.47 -44.46 17.67
CA PHE A 496 -29.59 -44.99 16.89
C PHE A 496 -29.15 -45.44 15.48
N ALA A 497 -29.99 -46.25 14.81
CA ALA A 497 -29.80 -46.58 13.39
C ALA A 497 -30.42 -45.50 12.48
N SER A 498 -29.97 -45.38 11.25
CA SER A 498 -30.39 -44.29 10.35
C SER A 498 -31.83 -44.38 9.84
N SER A 499 -32.41 -45.58 9.85
CA SER A 499 -33.68 -45.86 9.17
C SER A 499 -34.70 -46.46 10.14
N GLY A 500 -35.96 -46.08 9.96
CA GLY A 500 -37.08 -46.55 10.76
C GLY A 500 -38.30 -46.84 9.89
N ALA A 501 -38.88 -48.03 10.08
CA ALA A 501 -40.05 -48.51 9.34
C ALA A 501 -41.24 -48.83 10.27
N GLY A 502 -41.40 -48.03 11.35
CA GLY A 502 -42.50 -48.17 12.31
C GLY A 502 -42.07 -48.65 13.70
N GLY A 503 -40.98 -49.41 13.83
CA GLY A 503 -40.45 -49.92 15.10
C GLY A 503 -39.45 -49.03 15.84
N GLY A 504 -39.37 -47.74 15.50
CA GLY A 504 -38.29 -46.84 15.95
C GLY A 504 -37.13 -46.76 14.95
N GLN A 505 -35.97 -46.27 15.40
CA GLN A 505 -34.78 -46.05 14.54
C GLN A 505 -33.81 -47.23 14.63
N ASN A 506 -34.22 -48.38 14.08
CA ASN A 506 -33.61 -49.69 14.31
C ASN A 506 -33.26 -50.48 13.04
N VAL A 507 -33.59 -49.96 11.85
CA VAL A 507 -33.54 -50.74 10.60
C VAL A 507 -32.19 -50.58 9.89
N GLY A 508 -31.67 -51.71 9.40
CA GLY A 508 -30.60 -51.79 8.42
C GLY A 508 -31.06 -52.54 7.16
N ARG A 509 -30.14 -53.07 6.36
CA ARG A 509 -30.43 -53.89 5.17
C ARG A 509 -29.92 -55.32 5.36
N THR A 510 -30.49 -56.29 4.65
CA THR A 510 -30.07 -57.70 4.74
C THR A 510 -30.05 -58.39 3.39
N ALA A 511 -29.12 -59.35 3.22
CA ALA A 511 -29.03 -60.21 2.03
C ALA A 511 -30.08 -61.33 2.00
N MET A 512 -30.97 -61.42 2.99
CA MET A 512 -32.01 -62.45 3.05
C MET A 512 -33.04 -62.22 1.94
N ALA A 513 -33.23 -63.21 1.07
CA ALA A 513 -34.04 -63.09 -0.15
C ALA A 513 -35.23 -64.07 -0.22
N SER A 514 -35.73 -64.57 0.92
CA SER A 514 -36.91 -65.45 0.99
C SER A 514 -38.08 -64.80 1.76
N PRO A 515 -39.34 -64.90 1.29
CA PRO A 515 -40.54 -64.41 2.00
C PRO A 515 -40.89 -65.19 3.28
N THR A 516 -40.33 -66.40 3.45
CA THR A 516 -40.53 -67.22 4.67
C THR A 516 -39.33 -67.18 5.62
N ALA A 517 -38.20 -66.62 5.17
CA ALA A 517 -37.03 -66.44 5.99
C ALA A 517 -37.16 -65.11 6.72
N GLN A 518 -37.03 -65.15 8.06
CA GLN A 518 -37.31 -64.09 9.03
C GLN A 518 -36.55 -62.75 8.83
N SER A 519 -36.73 -62.09 7.68
CA SER A 519 -35.87 -61.03 7.12
C SER A 519 -35.95 -59.72 7.91
N LEU A 520 -37.10 -59.44 8.52
CA LEU A 520 -37.30 -58.28 9.40
C LEU A 520 -36.45 -58.39 10.68
N GLY A 521 -36.46 -59.55 11.33
CA GLY A 521 -35.61 -59.79 12.50
C GLY A 521 -34.11 -59.73 12.18
N ALA A 522 -33.70 -60.14 10.97
CA ALA A 522 -32.29 -60.15 10.56
C ALA A 522 -31.68 -58.74 10.34
N SER A 523 -32.55 -57.74 10.17
CA SER A 523 -32.22 -56.35 9.80
C SER A 523 -32.60 -55.33 10.87
N THR A 524 -32.96 -55.76 12.08
CA THR A 524 -33.28 -54.87 13.21
C THR A 524 -32.23 -54.94 14.31
N PHE A 525 -31.85 -53.77 14.83
CA PHE A 525 -30.69 -53.63 15.72
C PHE A 525 -31.01 -52.73 16.92
N THR A 526 -30.51 -53.11 18.10
CA THR A 526 -30.44 -52.23 19.27
C THR A 526 -29.02 -51.69 19.46
N THR A 527 -28.89 -50.46 19.97
CA THR A 527 -27.61 -49.76 20.14
C THR A 527 -27.30 -49.48 21.62
N ALA A 528 -26.33 -50.16 22.23
CA ALA A 528 -25.84 -49.86 23.58
C ALA A 528 -24.50 -49.09 23.51
N LEU A 529 -24.24 -48.21 24.48
CA LEU A 529 -23.06 -47.35 24.50
C LEU A 529 -22.13 -47.68 25.67
N ALA A 530 -20.83 -47.70 25.38
CA ALA A 530 -19.74 -47.60 26.33
C ALA A 530 -18.86 -46.40 25.94
N ALA A 531 -18.02 -45.92 26.86
CA ALA A 531 -17.27 -44.69 26.65
C ALA A 531 -16.41 -44.70 25.36
N GLY A 532 -15.94 -45.86 24.88
CA GLY A 532 -15.14 -45.96 23.65
C GLY A 532 -15.69 -46.92 22.59
N ALA A 533 -16.94 -47.35 22.70
CA ALA A 533 -17.53 -48.32 21.77
C ALA A 533 -19.06 -48.22 21.69
N ILE A 534 -19.61 -48.54 20.53
CA ILE A 534 -21.05 -48.80 20.35
C ILE A 534 -21.25 -50.29 20.19
N THR A 535 -22.12 -50.89 20.99
CA THR A 535 -22.52 -52.30 20.86
C THR A 535 -23.83 -52.37 20.08
N LEU A 536 -23.78 -53.02 18.93
CA LEU A 536 -24.90 -53.27 18.04
C LEU A 536 -25.33 -54.72 18.19
N THR A 537 -26.62 -54.96 18.44
CA THR A 537 -27.15 -56.32 18.65
C THR A 537 -28.38 -56.57 17.79
N ARG A 538 -28.40 -57.72 17.11
CA ARG A 538 -29.56 -58.30 16.40
C ARG A 538 -29.87 -59.69 16.97
N GLN A 539 -31.12 -60.14 16.91
CA GLN A 539 -31.47 -61.48 17.41
C GLN A 539 -31.49 -62.56 16.33
N ASN A 540 -31.88 -62.23 15.09
CA ASN A 540 -31.80 -63.18 13.99
C ASN A 540 -30.46 -63.02 13.24
N THR A 541 -29.69 -64.09 13.17
CA THR A 541 -28.37 -64.13 12.55
C THR A 541 -28.31 -64.93 11.25
N ALA A 542 -29.46 -65.36 10.74
CA ALA A 542 -29.57 -66.29 9.61
C ALA A 542 -29.11 -65.74 8.25
N ALA A 543 -28.92 -64.41 8.12
CA ALA A 543 -28.34 -63.81 6.92
C ALA A 543 -27.34 -62.70 7.27
N ALA A 544 -26.51 -62.30 6.31
CA ALA A 544 -25.69 -61.10 6.44
C ALA A 544 -26.58 -59.85 6.46
N ALA A 545 -26.18 -58.83 7.21
CA ALA A 545 -26.89 -57.56 7.28
C ALA A 545 -25.93 -56.38 7.48
N ASP A 546 -26.34 -55.19 7.06
CA ASP A 546 -25.59 -53.96 7.33
C ASP A 546 -26.49 -52.96 8.05
N VAL A 547 -25.93 -52.21 9.01
CA VAL A 547 -26.63 -51.11 9.67
C VAL A 547 -25.77 -49.87 9.70
N SER A 548 -26.37 -48.74 9.32
CA SER A 548 -25.77 -47.42 9.53
C SER A 548 -26.27 -46.86 10.84
N TRP A 549 -25.34 -46.39 11.67
CA TRP A 549 -25.62 -45.92 13.01
C TRP A 549 -25.00 -44.54 13.24
N TYR A 550 -25.62 -43.80 14.16
CA TYR A 550 -25.17 -42.50 14.61
C TYR A 550 -25.04 -42.51 16.13
N VAL A 551 -23.93 -41.99 16.64
CA VAL A 551 -23.67 -41.70 18.06
C VAL A 551 -23.59 -40.19 18.20
N LEU A 552 -24.54 -39.63 18.92
CA LEU A 552 -24.70 -38.21 19.11
C LEU A 552 -24.38 -37.82 20.55
N GLN A 553 -23.27 -37.13 20.74
CA GLN A 553 -22.93 -36.50 22.02
C GLN A 553 -23.42 -35.06 22.03
N LEU A 554 -24.33 -34.75 22.94
CA LEU A 554 -24.98 -33.46 23.09
C LEU A 554 -24.21 -32.52 24.03
N ASN A 555 -24.50 -31.23 23.89
CA ASN A 555 -23.86 -30.15 24.64
C ASN A 555 -24.60 -29.83 25.94
N ASN A 556 -23.87 -29.67 27.06
CA ASN A 556 -24.42 -29.38 28.38
C ASN A 556 -23.96 -28.02 28.98
N THR A 557 -23.15 -27.23 28.26
CA THR A 557 -22.65 -25.93 28.75
C THR A 557 -23.23 -24.76 27.96
N SER A 558 -23.65 -23.72 28.68
CA SER A 558 -23.93 -22.41 28.07
C SER A 558 -22.59 -21.79 27.63
N PRO A 559 -22.49 -21.14 26.45
CA PRO A 559 -21.21 -20.58 25.98
C PRO A 559 -20.53 -19.55 26.90
N GLY A 560 -21.26 -19.00 27.89
CA GLY A 560 -20.74 -18.03 28.86
C GLY A 560 -20.44 -16.66 28.25
N GLY A 561 -20.38 -15.63 29.10
CA GLY A 561 -19.92 -14.29 28.72
C GLY A 561 -18.40 -14.16 28.83
N VAL A 562 -17.83 -13.12 28.21
CA VAL A 562 -16.43 -12.73 28.40
C VAL A 562 -16.35 -11.55 29.37
N SER A 563 -15.38 -11.57 30.28
CA SER A 563 -15.08 -10.43 31.16
C SER A 563 -13.71 -9.84 30.85
N TYR A 564 -13.64 -8.53 30.80
CA TYR A 564 -12.43 -7.75 30.63
C TYR A 564 -12.08 -7.01 31.92
N ALA A 565 -10.80 -6.69 32.09
CA ALA A 565 -10.38 -5.73 33.10
C ALA A 565 -11.07 -4.38 32.86
N SER A 566 -11.59 -3.82 33.94
CA SER A 566 -12.19 -2.47 33.98
C SER A 566 -11.13 -1.40 34.21
N LYS A 567 -11.54 -0.13 34.30
CA LYS A 567 -10.70 0.96 34.76
C LYS A 567 -10.32 0.82 36.25
N GLU A 568 -11.09 0.09 37.05
CA GLU A 568 -10.84 -0.19 38.47
C GLU A 568 -9.75 -1.25 38.69
N ASP A 569 -9.25 -1.90 37.63
CA ASP A 569 -8.17 -2.88 37.77
C ASP A 569 -6.97 -2.24 38.49
N ALA A 570 -6.48 -2.95 39.51
CA ALA A 570 -5.38 -2.50 40.36
C ALA A 570 -4.06 -2.32 39.57
N THR A 571 -3.94 -2.98 38.41
CA THR A 571 -2.78 -2.90 37.51
C THR A 571 -3.10 -1.97 36.34
N PRO A 572 -2.50 -0.76 36.27
CA PRO A 572 -2.83 0.24 35.23
C PRO A 572 -2.65 -0.24 33.79
N SER A 573 -1.73 -1.17 33.53
CA SER A 573 -1.50 -1.75 32.20
C SER A 573 -2.56 -2.79 31.79
N ASN A 574 -3.42 -3.23 32.70
CA ASN A 574 -4.55 -4.11 32.38
C ASN A 574 -5.80 -3.33 31.98
N ARG A 575 -5.92 -2.07 32.43
CA ARG A 575 -7.08 -1.22 32.19
C ARG A 575 -7.30 -1.02 30.69
N PRO A 576 -8.55 -0.75 30.24
CA PRO A 576 -8.79 -0.41 28.84
C PRO A 576 -7.90 0.75 28.40
N GLN A 577 -7.24 0.58 27.26
CA GLN A 577 -6.28 1.53 26.69
C GLN A 577 -6.70 1.96 25.30
N LEU A 578 -6.37 3.20 24.95
CA LEU A 578 -6.51 3.74 23.61
C LEU A 578 -5.14 4.20 23.12
N ASP A 579 -4.57 3.46 22.16
CA ASP A 579 -3.33 3.84 21.49
C ASP A 579 -3.65 4.70 20.28
N VAL A 580 -3.09 5.91 20.22
CA VAL A 580 -3.29 6.87 19.13
C VAL A 580 -1.95 7.22 18.49
N ARG A 581 -1.78 6.92 17.21
CA ARG A 581 -0.63 7.38 16.41
C ARG A 581 -0.92 8.75 15.83
N ILE A 582 -0.01 9.70 16.02
CA ILE A 582 -0.17 11.09 15.57
C ILE A 582 1.01 11.55 14.71
N LEU A 583 0.78 12.56 13.86
CA LEU A 583 1.83 13.41 13.29
C LEU A 583 1.59 14.86 13.72
N ARG A 584 2.54 15.44 14.44
CA ARG A 584 2.48 16.83 14.89
C ARG A 584 3.13 17.81 13.91
N ASP A 585 2.56 19.00 13.83
CA ASP A 585 3.15 20.13 13.12
C ASP A 585 4.45 20.62 13.77
N VAL A 586 5.39 21.08 12.93
CA VAL A 586 6.54 21.89 13.37
C VAL A 586 6.16 23.36 13.48
N SER A 587 6.90 24.11 14.27
CA SER A 587 6.75 25.58 14.33
C SER A 587 7.76 26.24 13.40
N LEU A 588 7.27 27.07 12.49
CA LEU A 588 8.13 27.80 11.55
C LEU A 588 8.84 28.96 12.28
N GLY A 589 10.16 29.03 12.14
CA GLY A 589 10.99 30.12 12.66
C GLY A 589 11.13 31.26 11.66
N THR A 590 12.07 32.18 11.92
CA THR A 590 12.38 33.27 10.98
C THR A 590 12.81 32.70 9.64
N ILE A 591 12.07 33.05 8.59
CA ILE A 591 12.41 32.71 7.22
C ILE A 591 13.54 33.64 6.75
N THR A 592 14.64 33.06 6.29
CA THR A 592 15.83 33.82 5.86
C THR A 592 15.77 34.05 4.35
N PRO A 593 15.61 35.28 3.86
CA PRO A 593 15.61 35.58 2.43
C PRO A 593 17.04 35.66 1.85
N GLY A 594 17.21 35.14 0.64
CA GLY A 594 18.39 35.28 -0.23
C GLY A 594 18.03 35.92 -1.57
N VAL A 595 19.01 36.03 -2.48
CA VAL A 595 18.88 36.68 -3.82
C VAL A 595 17.85 35.94 -4.71
N SER A 596 17.80 34.62 -4.55
CA SER A 596 17.11 33.65 -5.40
C SER A 596 16.88 32.35 -4.61
N GLU A 597 16.75 32.46 -3.29
CA GLU A 597 16.59 31.33 -2.38
C GLU A 597 15.89 31.82 -1.11
N ILE A 598 15.03 31.01 -0.53
CA ILE A 598 14.45 31.23 0.80
C ILE A 598 14.75 30.01 1.66
N THR A 599 15.38 30.23 2.82
CA THR A 599 15.60 29.18 3.81
C THR A 599 14.49 29.22 4.86
N LEU A 600 13.73 28.13 4.94
CA LEU A 600 12.69 27.93 5.95
C LEU A 600 13.29 27.19 7.13
N ASN A 601 13.49 27.89 8.24
CA ASN A 601 13.90 27.30 9.51
C ASN A 601 12.66 26.86 10.28
N PHE A 602 12.70 25.71 10.95
CA PHE A 602 11.61 25.22 11.78
C PHE A 602 12.12 24.48 13.00
N THR A 603 11.26 24.39 14.02
CA THR A 603 11.54 23.71 15.28
C THR A 603 10.54 22.60 15.51
N PHE A 604 11.03 21.45 15.99
CA PHE A 604 10.17 20.34 16.39
C PHE A 604 9.43 20.68 17.68
N PRO A 605 8.18 20.21 17.84
CA PRO A 605 7.46 20.38 19.09
C PRO A 605 8.17 19.64 20.23
N ALA A 606 7.93 20.07 21.47
CA ALA A 606 8.60 19.50 22.64
C ALA A 606 8.47 17.96 22.69
N GLY A 607 9.59 17.29 22.94
CA GLY A 607 9.69 15.83 22.98
C GLY A 607 9.80 15.13 21.61
N ALA A 608 9.72 15.87 20.49
CA ALA A 608 10.00 15.34 19.15
C ALA A 608 11.37 15.78 18.62
N THR A 609 11.91 14.98 17.71
CA THR A 609 13.16 15.22 16.98
C THR A 609 12.98 14.78 15.51
N ALA A 610 13.99 15.02 14.67
CA ALA A 610 13.99 14.53 13.30
C ALA A 610 13.86 13.00 13.18
N ALA A 611 14.11 12.22 14.23
CA ALA A 611 13.92 10.77 14.22
C ALA A 611 12.44 10.33 14.23
N ASN A 612 11.51 11.22 14.59
CA ASN A 612 10.08 10.95 14.63
C ASN A 612 9.38 11.18 13.27
N TYR A 613 10.10 11.69 12.28
CA TYR A 613 9.56 12.03 10.96
C TYR A 613 10.55 11.59 9.88
N GLN A 614 10.07 11.38 8.66
CA GLN A 614 10.91 11.00 7.53
C GLN A 614 11.11 12.13 6.54
N GLY A 615 10.56 13.33 6.78
CA GLY A 615 10.87 14.51 5.99
C GLY A 615 9.82 15.59 6.13
N VAL A 616 9.79 16.49 5.16
CA VAL A 616 8.80 17.58 5.09
C VAL A 616 8.34 17.80 3.65
N MET A 617 7.11 18.27 3.51
CA MET A 617 6.58 18.84 2.29
C MET A 617 6.25 20.31 2.54
N ILE A 618 6.54 21.17 1.56
CA ILE A 618 6.28 22.60 1.66
C ILE A 618 5.40 23.01 0.49
N ALA A 619 4.29 23.67 0.80
CA ALA A 619 3.45 24.36 -0.15
C ALA A 619 3.72 25.87 -0.08
N ARG A 620 3.59 26.55 -1.22
CA ARG A 620 3.80 27.99 -1.37
C ARG A 620 2.61 28.62 -2.07
N LYS A 621 2.23 29.83 -1.66
CA LYS A 621 1.27 30.67 -2.36
C LYS A 621 1.83 32.09 -2.53
N ASN A 622 1.45 32.76 -3.60
CA ASN A 622 1.84 34.15 -3.84
C ASN A 622 1.06 35.08 -2.90
N GLY A 623 1.74 36.07 -2.33
CA GLY A 623 1.19 37.02 -1.36
C GLY A 623 1.24 36.54 0.09
N ALA A 624 0.56 37.27 0.99
CA ALA A 624 0.62 37.04 2.43
C ALA A 624 -0.33 35.95 2.95
N ALA A 625 -1.32 35.55 2.15
CA ALA A 625 -2.31 34.55 2.57
C ALA A 625 -1.70 33.14 2.56
N ALA A 626 -1.80 32.41 3.68
CA ALA A 626 -1.25 31.06 3.78
C ALA A 626 -1.86 30.09 2.74
N PRO A 627 -1.09 29.10 2.27
CA PRO A 627 -1.63 27.98 1.48
C PRO A 627 -2.80 27.29 2.18
N THR A 628 -3.86 27.02 1.42
CA THR A 628 -5.09 26.33 1.85
C THR A 628 -5.06 24.84 1.56
N PHE A 629 -4.19 24.41 0.65
CA PHE A 629 -3.94 23.02 0.31
C PHE A 629 -3.76 22.16 1.56
N ALA A 630 -4.34 20.97 1.58
CA ALA A 630 -4.11 19.95 2.60
C ALA A 630 -3.71 18.65 1.87
N PRO A 631 -2.51 18.11 2.11
CA PRO A 631 -2.07 16.90 1.44
C PRO A 631 -2.90 15.68 1.86
N VAL A 632 -3.14 14.80 0.89
CA VAL A 632 -3.84 13.55 1.09
C VAL A 632 -2.82 12.44 1.39
N ASP A 633 -3.01 11.72 2.49
CA ASP A 633 -2.17 10.57 2.82
C ASP A 633 -2.19 9.51 1.71
N GLY A 634 -1.02 8.93 1.39
CA GLY A 634 -0.81 8.01 0.27
C GLY A 634 -0.60 8.66 -1.09
N THR A 635 -0.72 9.99 -1.19
CA THR A 635 -0.46 10.72 -2.43
C THR A 635 0.94 11.35 -2.40
N ALA A 636 1.80 10.97 -3.36
CA ALA A 636 3.10 11.60 -3.55
C ALA A 636 2.98 12.83 -4.45
N TYR A 637 3.34 14.00 -3.94
CA TYR A 637 3.33 15.25 -4.70
C TYR A 637 4.70 15.56 -5.32
N ALA A 638 4.75 15.73 -6.64
CA ALA A 638 5.97 16.14 -7.33
C ALA A 638 6.32 17.61 -7.03
N LEU A 639 7.62 17.94 -7.03
CA LEU A 639 8.08 19.33 -7.01
C LEU A 639 7.48 20.08 -8.21
N GLY A 640 7.00 21.31 -7.98
CA GLY A 640 6.35 22.14 -8.99
C GLY A 640 4.85 21.84 -9.22
N SER A 641 4.32 20.74 -8.66
CA SER A 641 2.89 20.44 -8.78
C SER A 641 2.01 21.50 -8.11
N GLN A 642 0.83 21.73 -8.67
CA GLN A 642 -0.17 22.70 -8.21
C GLN A 642 -1.45 21.98 -7.81
N PRO A 643 -1.48 21.30 -6.65
CA PRO A 643 -2.65 20.55 -6.19
C PRO A 643 -3.87 21.44 -5.95
N VAL A 644 -3.64 22.73 -5.69
CA VAL A 644 -4.65 23.79 -5.72
C VAL A 644 -4.13 24.88 -6.64
N ALA A 645 -4.99 25.45 -7.48
CA ALA A 645 -4.60 26.50 -8.42
C ALA A 645 -3.98 27.70 -7.67
N GLY A 646 -2.73 28.03 -8.00
CA GLY A 646 -1.97 29.12 -7.37
C GLY A 646 -1.21 28.73 -6.10
N GLU A 647 -1.24 27.46 -5.70
CA GLU A 647 -0.46 26.91 -4.58
C GLU A 647 0.46 25.78 -5.05
N THR A 648 1.77 26.01 -5.01
CA THR A 648 2.79 25.09 -5.55
C THR A 648 3.43 24.24 -4.47
N VAL A 649 3.72 22.98 -4.75
CA VAL A 649 4.63 22.16 -3.92
C VAL A 649 6.07 22.53 -4.24
N VAL A 650 6.77 23.13 -3.27
CA VAL A 650 8.09 23.75 -3.45
C VAL A 650 9.25 22.99 -2.82
N ALA A 651 8.94 22.10 -1.89
CA ALA A 651 9.85 21.08 -1.41
C ALA A 651 9.05 19.83 -1.05
N ASN A 652 9.61 18.65 -1.31
CA ASN A 652 9.05 17.38 -0.84
C ASN A 652 10.21 16.42 -0.55
N ALA A 653 10.90 16.68 0.55
CA ALA A 653 12.04 15.89 0.98
C ALA A 653 11.56 14.62 1.69
N ASN A 654 12.15 13.47 1.32
CA ASN A 654 11.86 12.15 1.88
C ASN A 654 12.90 11.71 2.94
N ASN A 655 13.76 12.63 3.36
CA ASN A 655 14.67 12.50 4.50
C ASN A 655 15.20 13.88 4.91
N PHE A 656 15.79 13.99 6.10
CA PHE A 656 16.46 15.20 6.59
C PHE A 656 17.97 15.25 6.24
N THR A 657 18.41 14.65 5.13
CA THR A 657 19.84 14.34 4.87
C THR A 657 20.80 15.53 4.80
N ALA A 658 20.31 16.75 4.54
CA ALA A 658 21.15 17.96 4.51
C ALA A 658 21.08 18.79 5.81
N SER A 659 19.93 18.79 6.49
CA SER A 659 19.70 19.50 7.74
C SER A 659 18.36 19.09 8.37
N PRO A 660 18.30 18.78 9.67
CA PRO A 660 17.07 18.38 10.34
C PRO A 660 16.14 19.55 10.71
N THR A 661 16.58 20.80 10.58
CA THR A 661 15.86 21.97 11.11
C THR A 661 15.62 23.08 10.09
N ASN A 662 16.07 22.89 8.83
CA ASN A 662 15.78 23.84 7.78
C ASN A 662 15.66 23.17 6.40
N VAL A 663 14.96 23.86 5.50
CA VAL A 663 14.87 23.51 4.08
C VAL A 663 15.06 24.77 3.24
N ALA A 664 15.96 24.67 2.27
CA ALA A 664 16.17 25.68 1.24
C ALA A 664 15.19 25.50 0.08
N VAL A 665 14.57 26.59 -0.36
CA VAL A 665 13.67 26.65 -1.52
C VAL A 665 14.26 27.61 -2.53
N LEU A 666 14.44 27.17 -3.79
CA LEU A 666 15.21 27.88 -4.82
C LEU A 666 14.32 28.62 -5.84
N ASP A 667 14.87 29.70 -6.40
CA ASP A 667 14.32 30.59 -7.44
C ASP A 667 13.94 29.91 -8.74
N GLU A 668 13.12 30.61 -9.56
CA GLU A 668 12.46 30.36 -10.88
C GLU A 668 13.40 29.82 -12.00
N ASN A 669 14.65 29.68 -11.60
CA ASN A 669 15.85 29.47 -12.36
C ASN A 669 16.53 28.12 -12.04
N GLY A 670 15.99 27.36 -11.07
CA GLY A 670 16.37 25.99 -10.68
C GLY A 670 15.91 24.89 -11.65
N PRO A 671 16.33 23.62 -11.54
CA PRO A 671 15.71 22.54 -12.32
C PRO A 671 14.22 22.30 -11.97
N ASN A 672 13.79 22.63 -10.74
CA ASN A 672 12.42 22.46 -10.23
C ASN A 672 12.00 23.65 -9.38
N SER A 673 11.52 24.69 -10.03
CA SER A 673 11.82 26.03 -9.60
C SER A 673 10.61 26.83 -9.11
N VAL A 674 10.74 27.58 -7.99
CA VAL A 674 9.61 27.76 -7.08
C VAL A 674 9.58 29.04 -6.23
N ILE A 675 10.42 30.05 -6.45
CA ILE A 675 10.24 31.43 -5.93
C ILE A 675 10.77 32.41 -6.99
N SER A 676 10.38 33.67 -6.96
CA SER A 676 10.85 34.71 -7.91
C SER A 676 11.39 35.88 -7.08
N PRO A 677 12.43 36.60 -7.53
CA PRO A 677 12.92 37.78 -6.84
C PRO A 677 11.77 38.79 -6.63
N VAL A 678 11.83 39.62 -5.58
CA VAL A 678 10.83 40.64 -5.20
C VAL A 678 9.42 40.19 -4.85
N THR A 679 9.04 38.95 -5.16
CA THR A 679 7.69 38.48 -4.89
C THR A 679 7.57 38.02 -3.44
N GLN A 680 6.54 38.51 -2.75
CA GLN A 680 6.19 38.01 -1.42
C GLN A 680 5.49 36.66 -1.56
N TYR A 681 5.94 35.69 -0.77
CA TYR A 681 5.38 34.34 -0.70
C TYR A 681 4.98 33.99 0.71
N SER A 682 3.91 33.22 0.82
CA SER A 682 3.53 32.50 2.03
C SER A 682 3.84 31.01 1.86
N PHE A 683 4.28 30.38 2.93
CA PHE A 683 4.64 28.97 2.95
C PHE A 683 3.82 28.24 4.00
N LYS A 684 3.56 26.96 3.74
CA LYS A 684 2.97 26.04 4.70
C LYS A 684 3.73 24.73 4.65
N LEU A 685 4.24 24.30 5.80
CA LEU A 685 5.08 23.11 5.92
C LEU A 685 4.31 21.97 6.60
N TYR A 686 4.44 20.78 6.04
CA TYR A 686 3.83 19.55 6.53
C TYR A 686 4.95 18.59 6.90
N THR A 687 4.98 18.10 8.14
CA THR A 687 5.86 16.98 8.46
C THR A 687 5.36 15.75 7.73
N ARG A 688 6.29 14.93 7.27
CA ARG A 688 6.01 13.75 6.47
C ARG A 688 6.56 12.49 7.13
N ASP A 689 5.81 11.41 7.04
CA ASP A 689 6.26 10.05 7.31
C ASP A 689 6.16 9.23 6.02
N ASN A 690 7.12 8.34 5.78
CA ASN A 690 7.17 7.49 4.59
C ASN A 690 7.12 5.99 4.95
N ASN A 691 6.72 5.68 6.18
CA ASN A 691 6.38 4.33 6.63
C ASN A 691 4.95 3.93 6.22
N THR A 692 4.75 2.64 5.94
CA THR A 692 3.40 2.07 5.85
C THR A 692 2.75 2.06 7.23
N ILE A 693 1.56 2.63 7.35
CA ILE A 693 0.82 2.72 8.63
C ILE A 693 -0.42 1.83 8.57
N THR A 694 -0.32 0.62 9.11
CA THR A 694 -1.46 -0.33 9.18
C THR A 694 -2.60 0.24 10.03
N GLY A 695 -3.82 0.22 9.48
CA GLY A 695 -5.02 0.72 10.15
C GLY A 695 -5.28 2.22 9.98
N ALA A 696 -4.44 2.93 9.24
CA ALA A 696 -4.72 4.29 8.79
C ALA A 696 -5.75 4.30 7.64
N ALA A 697 -6.38 5.45 7.40
CA ALA A 697 -7.33 5.63 6.30
C ALA A 697 -6.69 5.32 4.93
N SER A 698 -5.43 5.70 4.77
CA SER A 698 -4.54 5.20 3.71
C SER A 698 -3.33 4.55 4.38
N ALA A 699 -3.15 3.25 4.18
CA ALA A 699 -2.00 2.55 4.74
C ALA A 699 -0.68 2.90 4.02
N ALA A 700 -0.77 3.22 2.72
CA ALA A 700 0.39 3.52 1.89
C ALA A 700 0.99 4.89 2.27
N PRO A 701 2.33 4.99 2.36
CA PRO A 701 2.99 6.28 2.49
C PRO A 701 2.85 7.10 1.21
N PRO A 702 3.03 8.43 1.27
CA PRO A 702 3.41 9.21 2.44
C PRO A 702 2.24 9.71 3.30
N HIS A 703 2.48 9.92 4.60
CA HIS A 703 1.53 10.51 5.54
C HIS A 703 1.98 11.90 5.98
N TYR A 704 1.03 12.81 6.18
CA TYR A 704 1.32 14.23 6.41
C TYR A 704 0.67 14.80 7.68
N SER A 705 1.28 15.80 8.31
CA SER A 705 0.58 16.61 9.33
C SER A 705 -0.40 17.61 8.70
N PHE A 706 -1.06 18.46 9.50
CA PHE A 706 -2.01 19.47 8.99
C PHE A 706 -1.34 20.77 8.53
N GLY A 707 -0.12 21.04 8.99
CA GLY A 707 0.68 22.23 8.68
C GLY A 707 0.10 23.53 9.24
N GLY A 708 -0.77 23.50 10.24
CA GLY A 708 -1.46 24.67 10.80
C GLY A 708 -0.51 25.63 11.52
N ALA A 709 0.39 25.11 12.35
CA ALA A 709 1.38 25.91 13.09
C ALA A 709 2.64 26.27 12.27
N ALA A 710 2.71 25.83 11.02
CA ALA A 710 3.91 25.87 10.18
C ALA A 710 3.76 26.85 9.00
N THR A 711 3.14 28.00 9.25
CA THR A 711 2.91 29.04 8.23
C THR A 711 3.80 30.26 8.45
N GLY A 712 4.27 30.87 7.37
CA GLY A 712 5.02 32.12 7.43
C GLY A 712 5.22 32.73 6.06
N THR A 713 5.62 34.01 6.03
CA THR A 713 5.77 34.78 4.80
C THR A 713 7.18 35.32 4.66
N ALA A 714 7.71 35.34 3.44
CA ALA A 714 8.97 35.99 3.11
C ALA A 714 8.98 36.51 1.67
N THR A 715 9.81 37.51 1.43
CA THR A 715 10.07 38.06 0.09
C THR A 715 11.54 37.80 -0.23
N ALA A 716 11.82 37.17 -1.38
CA ALA A 716 13.20 37.03 -1.85
C ALA A 716 13.75 38.43 -2.22
N ALA A 717 14.97 38.74 -1.81
CA ALA A 717 15.53 40.08 -1.96
C ALA A 717 15.96 40.36 -3.42
N VAL A 718 15.80 41.60 -3.91
CA VAL A 718 16.63 42.09 -5.03
C VAL A 718 18.04 42.24 -4.49
N GLY A 719 19.03 41.53 -5.06
CA GLY A 719 20.43 41.68 -4.66
C GLY A 719 20.69 41.25 -3.21
N GLY A 720 20.56 39.95 -2.94
CA GLY A 720 20.72 39.33 -1.61
C GLY A 720 22.16 39.16 -1.12
N GLY A 721 22.81 40.26 -0.76
CA GLY A 721 24.10 40.27 -0.07
C GLY A 721 25.12 41.14 -0.78
N ALA A 722 26.17 41.55 -0.08
CA ALA A 722 27.01 42.70 -0.42
C ALA A 722 27.59 42.76 -1.85
N ASN A 723 27.49 41.72 -2.68
CA ASN A 723 28.17 41.63 -3.98
C ASN A 723 27.51 40.70 -5.04
N LYS A 724 26.22 40.35 -4.99
CA LYS A 724 25.56 39.44 -5.97
C LYS A 724 24.25 40.00 -6.52
N ASN A 725 24.02 39.90 -7.84
CA ASN A 725 22.82 40.40 -8.50
C ASN A 725 21.72 39.34 -8.59
N TRP A 726 22.04 38.18 -9.16
CA TRP A 726 21.15 37.02 -9.30
C TRP A 726 21.95 35.72 -9.40
N SER A 727 21.29 34.58 -9.18
CA SER A 727 21.86 33.25 -9.44
C SER A 727 20.84 32.30 -10.05
N TYR A 728 21.30 31.41 -10.92
CA TYR A 728 20.51 30.39 -11.59
C TYR A 728 21.11 29.02 -11.34
N LYS A 729 20.31 28.01 -10.97
CA LYS A 729 20.79 26.67 -10.60
C LYS A 729 20.35 25.64 -11.63
N THR A 730 21.27 24.83 -12.14
CA THR A 730 20.95 23.70 -13.02
C THR A 730 20.78 22.40 -12.21
N ALA A 731 20.31 21.33 -12.82
CA ALA A 731 20.41 19.99 -12.22
C ALA A 731 21.85 19.45 -12.30
N GLY A 732 22.70 20.11 -13.09
CA GLY A 732 24.08 19.75 -13.31
C GLY A 732 24.98 20.03 -12.10
N THR A 733 26.18 19.45 -12.17
CA THR A 733 27.27 19.65 -11.21
C THR A 733 28.42 20.46 -11.79
N THR A 734 28.46 20.69 -13.10
CA THR A 734 29.44 21.59 -13.74
C THR A 734 28.78 22.34 -14.89
N LEU A 735 29.31 23.52 -15.21
CA LEU A 735 28.82 24.35 -16.31
C LEU A 735 29.94 24.71 -17.27
N ALA A 736 29.57 24.81 -18.54
CA ALA A 736 30.37 25.56 -19.49
C ALA A 736 30.40 27.05 -19.11
N PRO A 737 31.45 27.80 -19.49
CA PRO A 737 31.45 29.25 -19.37
C PRO A 737 30.20 29.85 -20.05
N PRO A 738 29.49 30.82 -19.44
CA PRO A 738 28.28 31.38 -20.03
C PRO A 738 28.55 32.08 -21.38
N GLY A 739 27.73 31.80 -22.39
CA GLY A 739 27.61 32.61 -23.60
C GLY A 739 26.72 33.84 -23.35
N LEU A 740 26.96 34.93 -24.08
CA LEU A 740 26.26 36.20 -23.90
C LEU A 740 25.72 36.72 -25.23
N ASP A 741 24.46 37.15 -25.24
CA ASP A 741 23.96 38.21 -26.11
C ASP A 741 23.95 39.50 -25.27
N PRO A 742 25.00 40.34 -25.39
CA PRO A 742 25.24 41.42 -24.44
C PRO A 742 24.04 42.36 -24.27
N GLY A 743 23.68 42.70 -23.03
CA GLY A 743 22.50 43.49 -22.71
C GLY A 743 21.21 42.70 -22.57
N ASN A 744 21.11 41.51 -23.17
CA ASN A 744 19.83 40.81 -23.35
C ASN A 744 19.81 39.43 -22.66
N LYS A 745 20.64 38.47 -23.11
CA LYS A 745 20.57 37.08 -22.65
C LYS A 745 21.90 36.50 -22.20
N VAL A 746 21.82 35.62 -21.23
CA VAL A 746 22.92 34.75 -20.78
C VAL A 746 22.50 33.32 -21.07
N VAL A 747 23.33 32.56 -21.80
CA VAL A 747 23.06 31.16 -22.09
C VAL A 747 24.20 30.30 -21.56
N ALA A 748 23.87 29.26 -20.79
CA ALA A 748 24.85 28.36 -20.19
C ALA A 748 24.54 26.91 -20.58
N GLY A 749 25.54 26.22 -21.12
CA GLY A 749 25.50 24.78 -21.32
C GLY A 749 25.87 24.05 -20.04
N SER A 750 25.19 22.94 -19.76
CA SER A 750 25.30 22.21 -18.50
C SER A 750 25.51 20.71 -18.72
N ASN A 751 26.09 20.06 -17.72
CA ASN A 751 26.26 18.60 -17.71
C ASN A 751 25.01 17.83 -17.27
N ASP A 752 23.86 18.50 -17.14
CA ASP A 752 22.53 17.88 -17.06
C ASP A 752 21.85 17.73 -18.43
N ASN A 753 22.63 17.83 -19.52
CA ASN A 753 22.21 17.74 -20.91
C ASN A 753 21.25 18.88 -21.33
N ASN A 754 21.30 20.02 -20.67
CA ASN A 754 20.44 21.14 -21.01
C ASN A 754 21.24 22.40 -21.33
N LEU A 755 20.68 23.17 -22.26
CA LEU A 755 21.00 24.56 -22.50
C LEU A 755 20.05 25.41 -21.65
N HIS A 756 20.60 26.30 -20.84
CA HIS A 756 19.84 27.18 -19.98
C HIS A 756 19.95 28.62 -20.47
N SER A 757 18.82 29.32 -20.55
CA SER A 757 18.78 30.72 -20.97
C SER A 757 18.15 31.59 -19.89
N MET A 758 18.81 32.70 -19.60
CA MET A 758 18.49 33.64 -18.52
C MET A 758 18.45 35.07 -19.04
N GLY A 759 17.60 35.90 -18.44
CA GLY A 759 17.67 37.35 -18.60
C GLY A 759 18.93 37.93 -17.93
N SER A 760 19.64 38.80 -18.64
CA SER A 760 20.90 39.40 -18.19
C SER A 760 20.78 40.21 -16.88
N THR A 761 19.61 40.78 -16.60
CA THR A 761 19.37 41.67 -15.45
C THR A 761 18.78 41.00 -14.23
N THR A 762 17.82 40.08 -14.41
CA THR A 762 17.04 39.46 -13.33
C THR A 762 17.46 38.02 -13.04
N GLY A 763 18.17 37.37 -13.97
CA GLY A 763 18.44 35.94 -13.91
C GLY A 763 17.25 35.08 -14.29
N ALA A 764 16.08 35.69 -14.51
CA ALA A 764 14.83 35.00 -14.85
C ALA A 764 15.02 34.13 -16.09
N ARG A 765 14.59 32.89 -15.97
CA ARG A 765 14.64 31.86 -16.99
C ARG A 765 13.76 32.28 -18.17
N ASN A 766 14.34 32.31 -19.37
CA ASN A 766 13.57 32.57 -20.58
C ASN A 766 12.65 31.38 -20.95
N TYR A 767 13.10 30.14 -20.71
CA TYR A 767 12.32 28.91 -20.92
C TYR A 767 12.77 27.77 -20.00
N GLN A 768 11.87 26.84 -19.68
CA GLN A 768 12.21 25.61 -18.96
C GLN A 768 12.70 24.52 -19.92
N PRO A 769 13.92 23.96 -19.72
CA PRO A 769 14.34 22.80 -20.49
C PRO A 769 13.41 21.62 -20.24
N ALA A 770 12.73 21.15 -21.29
CA ALA A 770 11.81 20.02 -21.24
C ALA A 770 11.48 19.55 -22.66
N GLY A 771 11.31 18.23 -22.82
CA GLY A 771 10.96 17.63 -24.11
C GLY A 771 12.07 17.85 -25.14
N SER A 772 11.80 18.69 -26.15
CA SER A 772 12.78 19.11 -27.16
C SER A 772 13.33 20.53 -26.93
N ASN A 773 12.80 21.27 -25.96
CA ASN A 773 13.15 22.66 -25.75
C ASN A 773 14.38 22.75 -24.84
N GLY A 774 15.49 23.28 -25.36
CA GLY A 774 16.76 23.46 -24.64
C GLY A 774 17.37 22.18 -24.08
N THR A 775 16.95 21.02 -24.58
CA THR A 775 17.42 19.69 -24.16
C THR A 775 18.29 19.08 -25.25
N THR A 776 19.47 18.58 -24.89
CA THR A 776 20.37 17.82 -25.75
C THR A 776 20.39 16.34 -25.33
N GLY A 777 20.97 15.47 -26.16
CA GLY A 777 21.13 14.05 -25.82
C GLY A 777 22.31 13.75 -24.90
N GLY A 778 23.18 14.73 -24.65
CA GLY A 778 24.39 14.60 -23.84
C GLY A 778 24.87 15.94 -23.29
N VAL A 779 25.96 15.90 -22.51
CA VAL A 779 26.46 17.06 -21.77
C VAL A 779 26.98 18.17 -22.68
N ILE A 780 26.81 19.42 -22.28
CA ILE A 780 27.40 20.59 -22.97
C ILE A 780 28.56 21.09 -22.11
N GLN A 781 29.78 21.04 -22.65
CA GLN A 781 31.02 21.33 -21.90
C GLN A 781 31.70 22.64 -22.31
N SER A 782 31.31 23.21 -23.45
CA SER A 782 31.90 24.41 -24.03
C SER A 782 30.93 25.59 -24.01
N ARG A 783 31.50 26.81 -24.08
CA ARG A 783 30.72 28.06 -24.12
C ARG A 783 29.77 28.02 -25.32
N PRO A 784 28.43 28.09 -25.12
CA PRO A 784 27.50 28.18 -26.23
C PRO A 784 27.72 29.45 -27.03
N ALA A 785 27.64 29.35 -28.35
CA ALA A 785 27.70 30.51 -29.23
C ALA A 785 26.29 31.09 -29.40
N ILE A 786 26.15 32.42 -29.35
CA ILE A 786 24.86 33.09 -29.49
C ILE A 786 24.96 34.14 -30.59
N ILE A 787 23.96 34.21 -31.44
CA ILE A 787 23.76 35.26 -32.43
C ILE A 787 22.52 36.05 -32.03
N SER A 788 22.61 37.38 -32.00
CA SER A 788 21.45 38.24 -31.74
C SER A 788 20.47 38.16 -32.92
N GLN A 789 19.19 38.42 -32.65
CA GLN A 789 18.13 38.51 -33.67
C GLN A 789 18.49 39.46 -34.82
N GLY A 790 19.23 40.54 -34.54
CA GLY A 790 19.61 41.54 -35.53
C GLY A 790 20.76 41.11 -36.46
N ASP A 791 21.52 40.09 -36.07
CA ASP A 791 22.76 39.70 -36.74
C ASP A 791 22.66 38.36 -37.48
N THR A 792 21.64 37.56 -37.18
CA THR A 792 21.45 36.25 -37.82
C THR A 792 20.91 36.37 -39.25
N ASN A 793 21.38 35.48 -40.14
CA ASN A 793 20.77 35.29 -41.47
C ASN A 793 19.64 34.26 -41.48
N LEU A 794 19.28 33.72 -40.31
CA LEU A 794 18.13 32.83 -40.18
C LEU A 794 16.85 33.66 -40.17
N ALA A 795 16.12 33.60 -41.28
CA ALA A 795 14.92 34.41 -41.48
C ALA A 795 13.72 33.95 -40.64
N ASP A 796 13.69 32.68 -40.26
CA ASP A 796 12.64 32.07 -39.43
C ASP A 796 13.29 31.05 -38.48
N CYS A 797 13.11 31.26 -37.19
CA CYS A 797 13.59 30.35 -36.15
C CYS A 797 12.44 29.68 -35.37
N ASP A 798 11.21 29.74 -35.87
CA ASP A 798 10.02 29.15 -35.25
C ASP A 798 9.32 28.15 -36.19
N SER A 799 9.47 26.86 -35.88
CA SER A 799 8.78 25.77 -36.58
C SER A 799 7.29 25.62 -36.23
N LEU A 800 6.78 26.33 -35.22
CA LEU A 800 5.40 26.23 -34.70
C LEU A 800 4.47 27.29 -35.30
N THR A 801 4.98 28.49 -35.61
CA THR A 801 4.25 29.50 -36.40
C THR A 801 5.10 29.99 -37.59
N PRO A 802 5.01 29.32 -38.76
CA PRO A 802 5.80 29.69 -39.93
C PRO A 802 5.61 31.15 -40.36
N GLY A 803 6.70 31.90 -40.45
CA GLY A 803 6.73 33.32 -40.80
C GLY A 803 8.14 33.90 -40.64
N LEU A 804 8.50 34.99 -41.35
CA LEU A 804 9.84 35.59 -41.29
C LEU A 804 10.09 36.28 -39.92
N GLN A 805 10.23 35.49 -38.85
CA GLN A 805 10.46 35.94 -37.49
C GLN A 805 11.90 35.56 -37.07
N PRO A 806 12.86 36.48 -37.23
CA PRO A 806 14.21 36.24 -36.71
C PRO A 806 14.16 36.16 -35.18
N CYS A 807 15.12 35.49 -34.56
CA CYS A 807 15.31 35.50 -33.11
C CYS A 807 16.78 35.32 -32.72
N ASP A 808 17.07 35.45 -31.44
CA ASP A 808 18.37 35.10 -30.89
C ASP A 808 18.60 33.58 -31.03
N VAL A 809 19.69 33.17 -31.68
CA VAL A 809 20.00 31.76 -31.92
C VAL A 809 21.17 31.33 -31.05
N ALA A 810 21.00 30.27 -30.27
CA ALA A 810 22.06 29.66 -29.47
C ALA A 810 22.47 28.30 -30.06
N TYR A 811 23.77 28.13 -30.32
CA TYR A 811 24.35 26.89 -30.79
C TYR A 811 25.13 26.18 -29.68
N ALA A 812 24.93 24.87 -29.56
CA ALA A 812 25.61 24.05 -28.58
C ALA A 812 26.09 22.72 -29.19
N GLY A 813 27.36 22.40 -28.97
CA GLY A 813 27.92 21.08 -29.19
C GLY A 813 27.70 20.22 -27.95
N SER A 814 27.27 18.98 -28.15
CA SER A 814 26.95 18.06 -27.07
C SER A 814 27.75 16.76 -27.16
N ALA A 815 28.00 16.16 -26.00
CA ALA A 815 28.71 14.90 -25.89
C ALA A 815 27.96 13.70 -26.49
N ASP A 816 26.71 13.87 -26.93
CA ASP A 816 26.01 12.90 -27.79
C ASP A 816 26.46 12.94 -29.27
N GLY A 817 27.48 13.74 -29.59
CA GLY A 817 28.06 13.81 -30.93
C GLY A 817 27.31 14.72 -31.89
N ARG A 818 26.37 15.54 -31.41
CA ARG A 818 25.55 16.41 -32.25
C ARG A 818 25.75 17.88 -31.93
N VAL A 819 25.40 18.72 -32.91
CA VAL A 819 25.25 20.17 -32.74
C VAL A 819 23.77 20.51 -32.81
N TYR A 820 23.36 21.38 -31.89
CA TYR A 820 22.00 21.84 -31.73
C TYR A 820 21.93 23.34 -31.95
N ALA A 821 20.87 23.79 -32.62
CA ALA A 821 20.47 25.19 -32.67
C ALA A 821 19.13 25.38 -31.96
N PHE A 822 19.09 26.35 -31.04
CA PHE A 822 17.90 26.67 -30.28
C PHE A 822 17.57 28.15 -30.43
N ASN A 823 16.28 28.47 -30.45
CA ASN A 823 15.82 29.81 -30.14
C ASN A 823 16.19 30.11 -28.68
N ALA A 824 17.05 31.10 -28.45
CA ALA A 824 17.58 31.39 -27.13
C ALA A 824 16.53 31.99 -26.17
N ALA A 825 15.41 32.50 -26.69
CA ALA A 825 14.30 33.01 -25.89
C ALA A 825 13.31 31.90 -25.48
N THR A 826 12.97 30.98 -26.38
CA THR A 826 11.90 29.99 -26.14
C THR A 826 12.43 28.59 -25.85
N GLY A 827 13.71 28.34 -26.13
CA GLY A 827 14.34 27.03 -26.04
C GLY A 827 13.96 26.10 -27.18
N GLN A 828 13.06 26.51 -28.07
CA GLN A 828 12.63 25.70 -29.19
C GLN A 828 13.82 25.28 -30.04
N ARG A 829 13.92 23.99 -30.33
CA ARG A 829 14.96 23.46 -31.20
C ARG A 829 14.64 23.84 -32.64
N ILE A 830 15.51 24.64 -33.24
CA ILE A 830 15.44 25.08 -34.64
C ILE A 830 15.86 23.91 -35.52
N TRP A 831 17.06 23.37 -35.27
CA TRP A 831 17.58 22.18 -35.95
C TRP A 831 18.56 21.41 -35.05
N VAL A 832 18.85 20.18 -35.43
CA VAL A 832 19.90 19.33 -34.83
C VAL A 832 20.55 18.49 -35.92
N THR A 833 21.86 18.31 -35.85
CA THR A 833 22.58 17.45 -36.81
C THR A 833 22.18 15.98 -36.66
N PRO A 834 22.33 15.16 -37.72
CA PRO A 834 22.03 13.74 -37.68
C PRO A 834 22.75 12.97 -36.56
N ALA A 835 22.18 11.83 -36.16
CA ALA A 835 22.72 10.97 -35.11
C ALA A 835 24.13 10.43 -35.45
N PRO A 836 25.02 10.23 -34.47
CA PRO A 836 26.33 9.61 -34.71
C PRO A 836 26.24 8.34 -35.56
N GLY A 837 27.09 8.25 -36.60
CA GLY A 837 27.12 7.11 -37.54
C GLY A 837 26.02 7.08 -38.62
N SER A 838 25.06 8.02 -38.63
CA SER A 838 24.08 8.15 -39.71
C SER A 838 24.60 8.99 -40.89
N PRO A 839 24.01 8.90 -42.10
CA PRO A 839 24.38 9.78 -43.21
C PRO A 839 24.27 11.26 -42.82
N GLY A 840 25.35 12.03 -43.03
CA GLY A 840 25.42 13.45 -42.63
C GLY A 840 25.75 13.69 -41.16
N ALA A 841 26.09 12.66 -40.39
CA ALA A 841 26.55 12.80 -39.01
C ALA A 841 27.93 13.46 -38.92
N LEU A 842 28.15 14.24 -37.86
CA LEU A 842 29.44 14.88 -37.60
C LEU A 842 30.49 13.90 -37.07
N VAL A 843 30.05 12.86 -36.35
CA VAL A 843 30.95 11.89 -35.70
C VAL A 843 30.50 10.44 -35.93
N ALA A 844 31.44 9.50 -35.76
CA ALA A 844 31.14 8.08 -35.72
C ALA A 844 30.38 7.68 -34.43
N VAL A 845 29.81 6.48 -34.40
CA VAL A 845 29.11 5.98 -33.20
C VAL A 845 30.05 5.99 -31.99
N GLY A 846 29.66 6.73 -30.95
CA GLY A 846 30.43 6.92 -29.72
C GLY A 846 31.45 8.07 -29.75
N GLY A 847 31.57 8.79 -30.86
CA GLY A 847 32.24 10.09 -30.92
C GLY A 847 31.41 11.20 -30.27
N THR A 848 32.06 12.31 -29.93
CA THR A 848 31.46 13.42 -29.15
C THR A 848 31.84 14.79 -29.74
N ILE A 849 31.06 15.83 -29.44
CA ILE A 849 31.44 17.24 -29.67
C ILE A 849 31.69 17.88 -28.30
N GLN A 850 32.94 18.27 -28.04
CA GLN A 850 33.35 18.83 -26.74
C GLN A 850 33.81 20.28 -26.81
N GLY A 851 34.40 20.69 -27.94
CA GLY A 851 34.83 22.07 -28.19
C GLY A 851 33.67 23.04 -28.35
N GLY A 852 33.98 24.34 -28.25
CA GLY A 852 33.03 25.40 -28.55
C GLY A 852 32.78 25.52 -30.05
N ILE A 853 31.65 26.10 -30.41
CA ILE A 853 31.30 26.34 -31.81
C ILE A 853 31.75 27.75 -32.18
N ALA A 854 32.59 27.90 -33.20
CA ALA A 854 32.98 29.20 -33.72
C ALA A 854 32.04 29.62 -34.85
N LEU A 855 31.83 30.93 -34.99
CA LEU A 855 30.89 31.50 -35.95
C LEU A 855 31.61 32.44 -36.91
N GLU A 856 31.28 32.35 -38.19
CA GLU A 856 31.52 33.39 -39.19
C GLU A 856 30.18 33.99 -39.62
N LEU A 857 29.89 35.17 -39.09
CA LEU A 857 28.65 35.88 -39.37
C LEU A 857 28.75 36.66 -40.67
N ARG A 858 27.86 36.38 -41.62
CA ARG A 858 27.87 37.01 -42.95
C ARG A 858 27.83 38.54 -42.87
N ARG A 859 27.10 39.07 -41.90
CA ARG A 859 26.92 40.52 -41.67
C ARG A 859 28.25 41.25 -41.46
N TYR A 860 29.23 40.58 -40.85
CA TYR A 860 30.54 41.16 -40.51
C TYR A 860 31.68 40.59 -41.34
N ALA A 861 31.40 39.62 -42.21
CA ALA A 861 32.41 38.93 -43.00
C ALA A 861 32.87 39.73 -44.23
N SER A 862 33.97 39.30 -44.84
CA SER A 862 34.51 39.90 -46.06
C SER A 862 33.51 39.88 -47.23
N ALA A 863 33.72 40.76 -48.22
CA ALA A 863 32.91 40.75 -49.45
C ALA A 863 32.89 39.39 -50.15
N THR A 864 33.99 38.62 -50.04
CA THR A 864 34.09 37.26 -50.57
C THR A 864 33.13 36.30 -49.87
N PHE A 865 33.04 36.35 -48.54
CA PHE A 865 32.08 35.55 -47.77
C PHE A 865 30.64 36.01 -48.05
N GLN A 866 30.40 37.32 -48.17
CA GLN A 866 29.08 37.83 -48.54
C GLN A 866 28.67 37.39 -49.96
N ALA A 867 29.59 37.03 -50.84
CA ALA A 867 29.28 36.43 -52.13
C ALA A 867 29.23 34.89 -52.10
N PHE A 868 29.63 34.26 -50.99
CA PHE A 868 29.70 32.81 -50.85
C PHE A 868 28.31 32.18 -50.72
N ASP A 869 28.09 31.09 -51.45
CA ASP A 869 26.90 30.25 -51.38
C ASP A 869 27.22 29.00 -50.55
N CYS A 870 26.48 28.82 -49.46
CA CYS A 870 26.73 27.78 -48.48
C CYS A 870 25.77 26.58 -48.61
N ASP A 871 25.03 26.50 -49.72
CA ASP A 871 24.25 25.32 -50.09
C ASP A 871 24.80 24.69 -51.38
N SER A 872 25.11 23.39 -51.35
CA SER A 872 25.54 22.65 -52.54
C SER A 872 24.36 22.06 -53.34
N VAL A 873 23.13 22.14 -52.83
CA VAL A 873 21.94 21.48 -53.38
C VAL A 873 21.12 22.41 -54.28
N THR A 874 21.14 23.72 -54.04
CA THR A 874 20.40 24.71 -54.85
C THR A 874 21.29 25.91 -55.21
N PRO A 875 21.94 25.93 -56.39
CA PRO A 875 22.79 27.06 -56.79
C PRO A 875 21.97 28.34 -56.99
N GLY A 876 22.25 29.39 -56.21
CA GLY A 876 21.60 30.70 -56.37
C GLY A 876 21.24 31.40 -55.06
N GLN A 877 22.22 32.10 -54.48
CA GLN A 877 22.09 33.10 -53.39
C GLN A 877 21.27 32.66 -52.16
N GLN A 878 21.63 31.54 -51.54
CA GLN A 878 21.21 31.27 -50.16
C GLN A 878 22.22 31.93 -49.21
N THR A 879 21.75 32.89 -48.41
CA THR A 879 22.57 33.60 -47.42
C THR A 879 22.57 32.84 -46.10
N CYS A 880 23.74 32.44 -45.61
CA CYS A 880 23.86 31.86 -44.27
C CYS A 880 25.10 32.35 -43.52
N ASP A 881 25.13 32.06 -42.23
CA ASP A 881 26.31 32.09 -41.37
C ASP A 881 27.00 30.73 -41.39
N LEU A 882 28.32 30.66 -41.15
CA LEU A 882 29.03 29.38 -41.01
C LEU A 882 29.34 29.07 -39.55
N LEU A 883 29.14 27.81 -39.16
CA LEU A 883 29.58 27.28 -37.86
C LEU A 883 30.75 26.34 -38.06
N PHE A 884 31.85 26.53 -37.33
CA PHE A 884 32.98 25.63 -37.34
C PHE A 884 33.00 24.75 -36.10
N VAL A 885 33.05 23.44 -36.32
CA VAL A 885 32.88 22.42 -35.28
C VAL A 885 34.00 21.40 -35.38
N GLY A 886 34.77 21.23 -34.30
CA GLY A 886 35.77 20.17 -34.16
C GLY A 886 35.20 18.92 -33.50
N THR A 887 35.64 17.74 -33.94
CA THR A 887 35.16 16.47 -33.40
C THR A 887 36.10 15.87 -32.35
N ARG A 888 35.54 14.97 -31.52
CA ARG A 888 36.29 14.08 -30.64
C ARG A 888 35.81 12.62 -30.79
N GLU A 889 36.49 11.89 -31.66
CA GLU A 889 36.27 10.49 -32.00
C GLU A 889 36.92 9.52 -31.02
N ILE A 890 36.47 8.26 -31.03
CA ILE A 890 37.09 7.16 -30.27
C ILE A 890 38.50 6.88 -30.78
N SER A 891 38.67 6.84 -32.11
CA SER A 891 40.00 6.75 -32.71
C SER A 891 40.63 8.13 -32.68
N VAL A 892 41.63 8.29 -31.81
CA VAL A 892 42.19 9.59 -31.48
C VAL A 892 42.71 10.35 -32.69
N THR A 893 43.19 9.71 -33.76
CA THR A 893 43.77 10.42 -34.92
C THR A 893 42.78 10.70 -36.06
N SER A 894 41.49 10.35 -35.88
CA SER A 894 40.47 10.40 -36.93
C SER A 894 39.60 11.66 -36.87
N ASN A 895 39.97 12.64 -36.04
CA ASN A 895 39.18 13.84 -35.83
C ASN A 895 39.15 14.74 -37.06
N LYS A 896 38.10 15.55 -37.10
CA LYS A 896 37.69 16.35 -38.25
C LYS A 896 37.26 17.72 -37.79
N VAL A 897 37.23 18.63 -38.74
CA VAL A 897 36.57 19.94 -38.60
C VAL A 897 35.49 20.04 -39.66
N HIS A 898 34.28 20.39 -39.26
CA HIS A 898 33.15 20.61 -40.14
C HIS A 898 32.80 22.10 -40.17
N ALA A 899 32.52 22.63 -41.36
CA ALA A 899 31.71 23.83 -41.48
C ALA A 899 30.25 23.44 -41.72
N LEU A 900 29.36 24.03 -40.94
CA LEU A 900 27.93 23.82 -41.04
C LEU A 900 27.24 25.10 -41.51
N ASN A 901 26.12 24.94 -42.19
CA ASN A 901 25.21 26.02 -42.54
C ASN A 901 24.44 26.45 -41.28
N GLY A 902 24.55 27.73 -40.89
CA GLY A 902 23.85 28.41 -39.79
C GLY A 902 22.37 28.12 -39.72
N ASN A 903 21.75 28.08 -40.89
CA ASN A 903 20.30 28.06 -40.97
C ASN A 903 19.73 26.65 -40.87
N THR A 904 20.51 25.62 -41.25
CA THR A 904 20.00 24.25 -41.43
C THR A 904 20.78 23.17 -40.68
N GLY A 905 22.00 23.47 -40.25
CA GLY A 905 22.93 22.48 -39.67
C GLY A 905 23.53 21.51 -40.70
N ALA A 906 23.31 21.72 -42.00
CA ALA A 906 23.88 20.89 -43.06
C ALA A 906 25.40 21.11 -43.17
N ILE A 907 26.15 20.03 -43.43
CA ILE A 907 27.60 20.12 -43.65
C ILE A 907 27.87 20.82 -44.99
N VAL A 908 28.59 21.94 -44.96
CA VAL A 908 29.07 22.67 -46.13
C VAL A 908 30.37 22.07 -46.64
N TRP A 909 31.31 21.82 -45.74
CA TRP A 909 32.56 21.13 -46.04
C TRP A 909 33.08 20.36 -44.82
N THR A 910 33.98 19.41 -45.08
CA THR A 910 34.67 18.63 -44.05
C THR A 910 36.18 18.65 -44.28
N PHE A 911 36.94 19.05 -43.26
CA PHE A 911 38.39 18.89 -43.20
C PHE A 911 38.73 17.61 -42.45
N SER A 912 39.49 16.72 -43.10
CA SER A 912 39.85 15.38 -42.57
C SER A 912 41.31 15.06 -42.89
N PRO A 913 42.28 15.55 -42.09
CA PRO A 913 43.69 15.39 -42.41
C PRO A 913 44.24 13.98 -42.12
N GLY A 914 43.49 13.12 -41.42
CA GLY A 914 43.86 11.73 -41.11
C GLY A 914 44.85 11.55 -39.95
N ASN A 915 45.35 12.65 -39.39
CA ASN A 915 46.30 12.69 -38.27
C ASN A 915 45.94 13.78 -37.24
N MET A 916 44.67 14.17 -37.17
CA MET A 916 44.18 15.17 -36.20
C MET A 916 43.69 14.46 -34.94
N ASP A 917 44.26 14.86 -33.82
CA ASP A 917 43.86 14.44 -32.50
C ASP A 917 42.66 15.24 -31.98
N GLY A 918 42.07 14.87 -30.83
CA GLY A 918 40.78 15.41 -30.37
C GLY A 918 40.73 16.94 -30.27
N VAL A 919 39.61 17.55 -30.69
CA VAL A 919 39.39 19.00 -30.63
C VAL A 919 38.49 19.36 -29.44
N ASN A 920 39.08 19.97 -28.40
CA ASN A 920 38.38 20.38 -27.17
C ASN A 920 38.12 21.90 -27.09
N SER A 921 38.59 22.65 -28.08
CA SER A 921 38.59 24.10 -28.08
C SER A 921 37.52 24.69 -28.98
N MET A 922 37.27 25.99 -28.82
CA MET A 922 36.51 26.76 -29.81
C MET A 922 37.48 27.26 -30.89
N PRO A 923 37.22 27.00 -32.18
CA PRO A 923 38.03 27.58 -33.25
C PRO A 923 38.06 29.13 -33.20
N ALA A 924 39.10 29.73 -33.77
CA ALA A 924 39.17 31.18 -33.99
C ALA A 924 38.98 31.50 -35.46
N VAL A 925 38.12 32.47 -35.76
CA VAL A 925 37.74 32.85 -37.13
C VAL A 925 38.36 34.19 -37.48
N ASP A 926 39.08 34.22 -38.60
CA ASP A 926 39.59 35.40 -39.27
C ASP A 926 38.55 35.86 -40.32
N TYR A 927 37.70 36.79 -39.91
CA TYR A 927 36.63 37.36 -40.73
C TYR A 927 37.13 38.13 -41.96
N ALA A 928 38.38 38.60 -41.94
CA ALA A 928 38.94 39.43 -43.00
C ALA A 928 39.48 38.57 -44.15
N ASN A 929 40.11 37.44 -43.85
CA ASN A 929 40.73 36.56 -44.84
C ASN A 929 40.00 35.24 -45.05
N ASN A 930 38.86 35.02 -44.38
CA ASN A 930 38.07 33.79 -44.41
C ASN A 930 38.92 32.56 -44.05
N VAL A 931 39.60 32.63 -42.90
CA VAL A 931 40.45 31.55 -42.36
C VAL A 931 39.91 31.12 -41.01
N VAL A 932 39.92 29.82 -40.75
CA VAL A 932 39.63 29.27 -39.42
C VAL A 932 40.87 28.59 -38.84
N TRP A 933 41.15 28.92 -37.58
CA TRP A 933 42.22 28.36 -36.79
C TRP A 933 41.66 27.40 -35.76
N VAL A 934 42.14 26.16 -35.76
CA VAL A 934 41.65 25.10 -34.87
C VAL A 934 42.81 24.57 -34.07
N SER A 935 42.66 24.49 -32.75
CA SER A 935 43.60 23.77 -31.89
C SER A 935 43.13 22.35 -31.59
N SER A 936 44.07 21.44 -31.45
CA SER A 936 43.81 20.04 -31.12
C SER A 936 44.83 19.50 -30.13
N LEU A 937 44.53 18.33 -29.57
CA LEU A 937 45.54 17.46 -28.97
C LEU A 937 46.56 17.00 -30.05
N SER A 938 47.68 16.37 -29.67
CA SER A 938 48.78 16.08 -30.62
C SER A 938 49.67 14.86 -30.32
N ASN A 939 49.17 13.82 -29.67
CA ASN A 939 50.00 12.68 -29.26
C ASN A 939 51.39 13.09 -28.66
N GLY A 940 51.39 14.04 -27.73
CA GLY A 940 52.62 14.55 -27.10
C GLY A 940 53.52 15.41 -28.00
N GLY A 941 53.00 15.96 -29.10
CA GLY A 941 53.72 16.82 -30.04
C GLY A 941 54.15 16.12 -31.34
N ALA A 942 53.87 14.83 -31.49
CA ALA A 942 54.17 14.06 -32.70
C ALA A 942 53.25 14.41 -33.89
N GLN A 943 52.08 15.01 -33.60
CA GLN A 943 51.10 15.44 -34.59
C GLN A 943 50.90 16.96 -34.55
N PRO A 944 50.32 17.56 -35.60
CA PRO A 944 49.97 18.97 -35.55
C PRO A 944 48.86 19.23 -34.53
N SER A 945 48.98 20.32 -33.77
CA SER A 945 48.02 20.77 -32.75
C SER A 945 47.42 22.14 -33.04
N LEU A 946 47.90 22.84 -34.07
CA LEU A 946 47.29 24.08 -34.53
C LEU A 946 47.18 24.04 -36.05
N TRP A 947 45.95 24.21 -36.54
CA TRP A 947 45.57 24.01 -37.92
C TRP A 947 45.03 25.30 -38.49
N LYS A 948 45.54 25.69 -39.67
CA LYS A 948 45.05 26.81 -40.46
C LYS A 948 44.29 26.27 -41.67
N ILE A 949 43.00 26.59 -41.75
CA ILE A 949 42.08 26.02 -42.74
C ILE A 949 41.38 27.18 -43.46
N ASN A 950 41.12 27.02 -44.76
CA ASN A 950 40.28 27.94 -45.49
C ASN A 950 38.83 27.84 -44.97
N GLY A 951 38.28 28.94 -44.45
CA GLY A 951 36.95 28.98 -43.84
C GLY A 951 35.80 28.71 -44.82
N LEU A 952 35.99 29.00 -46.11
CA LEU A 952 34.96 28.80 -47.14
C LEU A 952 34.96 27.39 -47.73
N THR A 953 36.14 26.78 -47.89
CA THR A 953 36.28 25.52 -48.65
C THR A 953 36.74 24.33 -47.83
N GLY A 954 37.25 24.53 -46.62
CA GLY A 954 37.86 23.48 -45.81
C GLY A 954 39.24 23.04 -46.30
N ALA A 955 39.81 23.71 -47.31
CA ALA A 955 41.13 23.37 -47.83
C ALA A 955 42.22 23.63 -46.77
N PRO A 956 43.19 22.71 -46.58
CA PRO A 956 44.32 22.94 -45.68
C PRO A 956 45.20 24.09 -46.18
N ILE A 957 45.55 25.02 -45.30
CA ILE A 957 46.51 26.10 -45.59
C ILE A 957 47.86 25.78 -44.96
N SER A 958 47.89 25.53 -43.66
CA SER A 958 49.11 25.15 -42.93
C SER A 958 48.77 24.48 -41.59
N ASN A 959 49.76 23.87 -40.94
CA ASN A 959 49.61 23.29 -39.61
C ASN A 959 50.94 23.37 -38.85
N PHE A 960 50.87 23.25 -37.52
CA PHE A 960 52.01 23.37 -36.61
C PHE A 960 51.95 22.31 -35.51
N SER A 961 53.06 21.62 -35.27
CA SER A 961 53.21 20.63 -34.19
C SER A 961 53.80 21.31 -32.95
N LEU A 962 52.93 21.64 -31.98
CA LEU A 962 53.26 22.51 -30.85
C LEU A 962 53.07 21.84 -29.48
N GLY A 963 52.73 20.55 -29.45
CA GLY A 963 52.25 19.86 -28.24
C GLY A 963 50.74 20.07 -28.04
N ASN A 964 50.14 19.37 -27.07
CA ASN A 964 48.68 19.40 -26.89
C ASN A 964 48.19 20.82 -26.62
N ILE A 965 47.11 21.23 -27.28
CA ILE A 965 46.44 22.51 -27.05
C ILE A 965 44.95 22.24 -26.86
N SER A 966 44.49 22.26 -25.62
CA SER A 966 43.06 22.10 -25.27
C SER A 966 42.31 23.43 -25.22
N GLY A 967 43.01 24.57 -25.10
CA GLY A 967 42.43 25.92 -25.09
C GLY A 967 42.19 26.48 -26.49
N SER A 968 41.26 27.45 -26.59
CA SER A 968 40.98 28.14 -27.85
C SER A 968 42.15 29.04 -28.29
N PRO A 969 42.51 29.06 -29.58
CA PRO A 969 43.45 30.04 -30.10
C PRO A 969 42.81 31.44 -30.11
N THR A 970 43.62 32.49 -30.17
CA THR A 970 43.15 33.88 -30.23
C THR A 970 43.92 34.63 -31.29
N ILE A 971 43.20 35.33 -32.15
CA ILE A 971 43.76 36.16 -33.20
C ILE A 971 43.90 37.59 -32.67
N ASN A 972 45.02 38.25 -32.97
CA ASN A 972 45.26 39.62 -32.54
C ASN A 972 44.46 40.65 -33.35
N ALA A 973 44.45 41.90 -32.90
CA ALA A 973 43.57 42.93 -33.45
C ALA A 973 43.87 43.31 -34.92
N ASP A 974 45.13 43.25 -35.36
CA ASP A 974 45.50 43.49 -36.77
C ASP A 974 45.51 42.22 -37.63
N ASN A 975 45.10 41.09 -37.04
CA ASN A 975 44.86 39.82 -37.70
C ASN A 975 46.13 39.16 -38.29
N ARG A 976 47.32 39.54 -37.81
CA ARG A 976 48.62 39.01 -38.24
C ARG A 976 49.21 37.93 -37.35
N VAL A 977 48.74 37.78 -36.11
CA VAL A 977 49.28 36.82 -35.14
C VAL A 977 48.16 36.02 -34.51
N VAL A 978 48.34 34.71 -34.42
CA VAL A 978 47.50 33.77 -33.68
C VAL A 978 48.25 33.25 -32.49
N TYR A 979 47.67 33.43 -31.31
CA TYR A 979 48.20 32.94 -30.06
C TYR A 979 47.47 31.69 -29.59
N ALA A 980 48.21 30.77 -28.99
CA ALA A 980 47.64 29.60 -28.32
C ALA A 980 48.48 29.26 -27.09
N VAL A 981 47.86 28.62 -26.10
CA VAL A 981 48.55 28.15 -24.89
C VAL A 981 48.53 26.63 -24.89
N THR A 982 49.69 26.01 -24.81
CA THR A 982 49.80 24.54 -24.73
C THR A 982 49.29 24.04 -23.38
N ASP A 983 48.90 22.77 -23.31
CA ASP A 983 48.49 22.11 -22.07
C ASP A 983 49.64 22.04 -21.04
N THR A 984 50.89 22.28 -21.46
CA THR A 984 52.07 22.45 -20.61
C THR A 984 52.32 23.91 -20.18
N GLY A 985 51.46 24.84 -20.58
CA GLY A 985 51.51 26.25 -20.18
C GLY A 985 52.48 27.13 -20.97
N ASN A 986 52.92 26.71 -22.15
CA ASN A 986 53.74 27.54 -23.03
C ASN A 986 52.85 28.40 -23.94
N LEU A 987 53.24 29.67 -24.15
CA LEU A 987 52.56 30.55 -25.10
C LEU A 987 53.19 30.38 -26.47
N VAL A 988 52.39 30.11 -27.49
CA VAL A 988 52.82 30.08 -28.88
C VAL A 988 52.23 31.28 -29.61
N ALA A 989 53.03 31.93 -30.44
CA ALA A 989 52.62 32.96 -31.39
C ALA A 989 52.93 32.48 -32.82
N VAL A 990 51.91 32.42 -33.66
CA VAL A 990 52.02 32.00 -35.07
C VAL A 990 51.65 33.16 -35.97
N ARG A 991 52.46 33.45 -36.97
CA ARG A 991 52.14 34.48 -37.95
C ARG A 991 51.06 33.98 -38.90
N ASN A 992 49.95 34.69 -38.93
CA ASN A 992 48.87 34.46 -39.86
C ASN A 992 49.23 34.95 -41.27
N ASP A 993 50.01 36.02 -41.37
CA ASP A 993 50.42 36.68 -42.61
C ASP A 993 51.67 36.07 -43.27
N ILE A 994 52.42 35.21 -42.55
CA ILE A 994 53.64 34.57 -43.04
C ILE A 994 53.58 33.05 -42.82
N ALA A 995 53.71 32.28 -43.91
CA ALA A 995 53.70 30.82 -43.85
C ALA A 995 54.85 30.27 -42.99
N ALA A 996 54.57 29.18 -42.26
CA ALA A 996 55.54 28.44 -41.43
C ALA A 996 56.30 29.27 -40.37
N CYS A 997 55.74 30.40 -39.93
CA CYS A 997 56.39 31.25 -38.94
C CYS A 997 55.69 31.13 -37.57
N ALA A 998 56.39 30.53 -36.61
CA ALA A 998 55.90 30.35 -35.24
C ALA A 998 57.03 30.56 -34.23
N LYS A 999 56.68 31.08 -33.05
CA LYS A 999 57.60 31.25 -31.92
C LYS A 999 56.93 30.79 -30.63
N THR A 1000 57.68 30.08 -29.78
CA THR A 1000 57.19 29.59 -28.49
C THR A 1000 57.92 30.28 -27.35
N PHE A 1001 57.15 30.77 -26.38
CA PHE A 1001 57.63 31.25 -25.09
C PHE A 1001 57.44 30.15 -24.04
N VAL A 1002 58.56 29.61 -23.55
CA VAL A 1002 58.57 28.55 -22.54
C VAL A 1002 58.44 29.15 -21.15
N THR A 1003 57.43 28.73 -20.39
CA THR A 1003 57.13 29.31 -19.07
C THR A 1003 57.65 28.49 -17.88
N GLY A 1004 57.97 27.21 -18.11
CA GLY A 1004 58.30 26.24 -17.06
C GLY A 1004 57.08 25.79 -16.24
N ALA A 1005 55.86 26.09 -16.69
CA ALA A 1005 54.63 25.64 -16.04
C ALA A 1005 54.38 24.14 -16.26
N THR A 1006 53.49 23.57 -15.45
CA THR A 1006 53.00 22.20 -15.62
C THR A 1006 51.63 22.16 -16.30
N SER A 1007 50.90 23.29 -16.31
CA SER A 1007 49.68 23.43 -17.11
C SER A 1007 49.40 24.85 -17.57
N GLY A 1008 48.67 24.97 -18.69
CA GLY A 1008 48.05 26.19 -19.20
C GLY A 1008 46.54 26.04 -19.26
N THR A 1009 45.80 27.12 -18.97
CA THR A 1009 44.32 27.09 -18.97
C THR A 1009 43.74 28.35 -19.62
N GLY A 1010 42.58 28.19 -20.26
CA GLY A 1010 41.90 29.25 -20.98
C GLY A 1010 42.51 29.60 -22.33
N PHE A 1011 42.01 30.68 -22.93
CA PHE A 1011 42.55 31.26 -24.17
C PHE A 1011 43.39 32.51 -23.86
N PRO A 1012 44.44 32.79 -24.64
CA PRO A 1012 45.30 33.95 -24.44
C PRO A 1012 44.55 35.25 -24.80
N ASN A 1013 44.52 36.22 -23.89
CA ASN A 1013 43.91 37.53 -24.16
C ASN A 1013 45.00 38.51 -24.63
N VAL A 1014 44.73 39.26 -25.71
CA VAL A 1014 45.73 40.14 -26.35
C VAL A 1014 45.33 41.60 -26.22
N ILE A 1015 46.26 42.46 -25.81
CA ILE A 1015 46.10 43.92 -25.79
C ILE A 1015 47.26 44.56 -26.54
N GLY A 1016 46.98 45.33 -27.59
CA GLY A 1016 48.00 46.14 -28.28
C GLY A 1016 48.53 47.27 -27.39
N THR A 1017 49.81 47.59 -27.49
CA THR A 1017 50.42 48.67 -26.69
C THR A 1017 50.26 50.07 -27.29
N GLY A 1018 49.66 50.15 -28.48
CA GLY A 1018 49.57 51.37 -29.29
C GLY A 1018 50.77 51.56 -30.23
N ALA A 1019 51.90 50.87 -29.99
CA ALA A 1019 52.98 50.77 -30.95
C ALA A 1019 52.65 49.73 -32.05
N LEU A 1020 53.12 49.98 -33.27
CA LEU A 1020 52.89 49.06 -34.38
C LEU A 1020 53.57 47.71 -34.10
N ARG A 1021 52.79 46.63 -34.22
CA ARG A 1021 53.25 45.24 -34.08
C ARG A 1021 53.78 44.88 -32.70
N ASP A 1022 53.20 45.49 -31.67
CA ASP A 1022 53.66 45.39 -30.29
C ASP A 1022 52.45 45.15 -29.36
N GLU A 1023 52.49 44.05 -28.61
CA GLU A 1023 51.33 43.51 -27.92
C GLU A 1023 51.69 42.89 -26.56
N ASN A 1024 50.74 42.93 -25.63
CA ASN A 1024 50.78 42.19 -24.38
C ASN A 1024 49.78 41.04 -24.42
N VAL A 1025 50.27 39.85 -24.09
CA VAL A 1025 49.47 38.61 -24.09
C VAL A 1025 49.33 38.10 -22.66
N PHE A 1026 48.09 37.87 -22.26
CA PHE A 1026 47.71 37.44 -20.92
C PHE A 1026 47.12 36.04 -20.92
N PHE A 1027 47.59 35.17 -20.03
CA PHE A 1027 47.12 33.79 -19.93
C PHE A 1027 47.41 33.20 -18.56
N THR A 1028 46.63 32.18 -18.17
CA THR A 1028 46.79 31.49 -16.89
C THR A 1028 47.70 30.28 -17.03
N THR A 1029 48.70 30.18 -16.15
CA THR A 1029 49.53 28.98 -15.99
C THR A 1029 49.51 28.47 -14.57
N THR A 1030 49.70 27.17 -14.37
CA THR A 1030 49.87 26.57 -13.05
C THR A 1030 51.15 25.76 -13.00
N THR A 1031 51.92 25.96 -11.92
CA THR A 1031 53.11 25.17 -11.59
C THR A 1031 52.86 24.49 -10.24
N ALA A 1032 52.82 23.16 -10.21
CA ALA A 1032 52.43 22.38 -9.03
C ALA A 1032 51.04 22.80 -8.49
N VAL A 1033 50.98 23.41 -7.31
CA VAL A 1033 49.72 23.85 -6.64
C VAL A 1033 49.47 25.37 -6.76
N VAL A 1034 50.24 26.06 -7.61
CA VAL A 1034 50.24 27.52 -7.67
C VAL A 1034 49.86 28.01 -9.07
N SER A 1035 48.79 28.79 -9.18
CA SER A 1035 48.36 29.42 -10.44
C SER A 1035 48.78 30.88 -10.53
N THR A 1036 49.00 31.36 -11.75
CA THR A 1036 49.40 32.74 -12.03
C THR A 1036 48.85 33.23 -13.36
N VAL A 1037 48.47 34.51 -13.42
CA VAL A 1037 48.13 35.20 -14.68
C VAL A 1037 49.39 35.86 -15.21
N ARG A 1038 49.96 35.30 -16.27
CA ARG A 1038 51.18 35.82 -16.90
C ARG A 1038 50.84 36.94 -17.87
N LYS A 1039 51.75 37.92 -17.96
CA LYS A 1039 51.81 38.88 -19.05
C LYS A 1039 53.11 38.69 -19.80
N VAL A 1040 53.02 38.43 -21.10
CA VAL A 1040 54.16 38.30 -21.99
C VAL A 1040 54.08 39.41 -23.03
N HIS A 1041 55.15 40.19 -23.15
CA HIS A 1041 55.27 41.21 -24.17
C HIS A 1041 55.78 40.55 -25.46
N PHE A 1042 55.10 40.78 -26.56
CA PHE A 1042 55.44 40.21 -27.86
C PHE A 1042 55.51 41.30 -28.92
N VAL A 1043 56.62 41.29 -29.66
CA VAL A 1043 56.84 42.18 -30.81
C VAL A 1043 57.08 41.31 -32.03
N TYR A 1044 56.34 41.56 -33.11
CA TYR A 1044 56.50 40.86 -34.39
C TYR A 1044 56.95 41.79 -35.50
N ASN A 1045 57.69 41.24 -36.46
CA ASN A 1045 58.36 42.02 -37.51
C ASN A 1045 57.74 41.84 -38.89
N PRO A 1046 58.02 42.70 -39.88
CA PRO A 1046 57.55 42.52 -41.26
C PRO A 1046 57.93 41.19 -41.89
N ALA A 1047 59.05 40.59 -41.48
CA ALA A 1047 59.52 39.28 -41.90
C ALA A 1047 59.60 38.31 -40.70
N CYS A 1048 59.58 37.00 -40.98
CA CYS A 1048 59.76 35.97 -39.97
C CYS A 1048 61.19 35.93 -39.43
N GLY A 1049 61.36 35.57 -38.16
CA GLY A 1049 62.65 35.38 -37.49
C GLY A 1049 63.07 36.54 -36.60
N GLY A 1050 62.39 37.68 -36.70
CA GLY A 1050 62.61 38.85 -35.85
C GLY A 1050 61.65 38.98 -34.67
N GLU A 1051 60.70 38.05 -34.50
CA GLU A 1051 59.74 38.09 -33.40
C GLU A 1051 60.48 38.01 -32.05
N THR A 1052 60.08 38.77 -31.04
CA THR A 1052 60.69 38.71 -29.70
C THR A 1052 59.63 38.54 -28.62
N PHE A 1053 59.93 37.68 -27.66
CA PHE A 1053 59.20 37.59 -26.41
C PHE A 1053 60.04 38.23 -25.31
N ALA A 1054 59.43 39.10 -24.52
CA ALA A 1054 60.05 39.69 -23.34
C ALA A 1054 59.11 39.55 -22.14
N ALA A 1055 59.70 39.49 -20.94
CA ALA A 1055 58.94 39.76 -19.74
C ALA A 1055 58.43 41.21 -19.82
N ALA A 1056 57.14 41.42 -19.58
CA ALA A 1056 56.57 42.76 -19.61
C ALA A 1056 57.11 43.60 -18.45
N ALA A 1057 57.81 44.69 -18.75
CA ALA A 1057 58.36 45.59 -17.74
C ALA A 1057 57.25 46.17 -16.86
N GLY A 1058 57.47 46.19 -15.53
CA GLY A 1058 56.52 46.74 -14.56
C GLY A 1058 55.36 45.81 -14.18
N TYR A 1059 55.23 44.61 -14.78
CA TYR A 1059 54.22 43.62 -14.42
C TYR A 1059 54.79 42.54 -13.51
N THR A 1060 54.20 42.37 -12.33
CA THR A 1060 54.51 41.27 -11.41
C THR A 1060 53.43 40.20 -11.55
N ASN A 1061 53.81 39.00 -11.98
CA ASN A 1061 52.90 37.86 -12.11
C ASN A 1061 52.21 37.56 -10.75
N PRO A 1062 50.89 37.78 -10.61
CA PRO A 1062 50.19 37.50 -9.35
C PRO A 1062 50.13 36.00 -9.08
N VAL A 1063 50.32 35.61 -7.82
CA VAL A 1063 50.48 34.21 -7.40
C VAL A 1063 49.30 33.80 -6.53
N PHE A 1064 48.65 32.69 -6.87
CA PHE A 1064 47.46 32.19 -6.18
C PHE A 1064 47.70 30.75 -5.71
N ALA A 1065 47.32 30.47 -4.45
CA ALA A 1065 47.28 29.12 -3.92
C ALA A 1065 46.07 28.31 -4.44
N ALA A 1066 45.08 29.01 -5.02
CA ALA A 1066 43.94 28.41 -5.69
C ALA A 1066 44.25 28.22 -7.18
N THR A 1067 43.65 27.19 -7.79
CA THR A 1067 43.68 27.00 -9.23
C THR A 1067 42.79 28.05 -9.89
N LEU A 1068 43.35 28.81 -10.83
CA LEU A 1068 42.61 29.84 -11.56
C LEU A 1068 41.98 29.29 -12.85
N SER A 1069 40.85 29.89 -13.24
CA SER A 1069 40.27 29.76 -14.57
C SER A 1069 41.12 30.51 -15.63
N GLY A 1070 40.79 30.34 -16.90
CA GLY A 1070 41.20 31.28 -17.95
C GLY A 1070 40.82 32.72 -17.58
N PRO A 1071 41.70 33.71 -17.84
CA PRO A 1071 41.39 35.10 -17.56
C PRO A 1071 40.49 35.67 -18.66
N VAL A 1072 39.69 36.68 -18.33
CA VAL A 1072 38.99 37.53 -19.29
C VAL A 1072 39.34 38.98 -19.02
N ILE A 1073 39.52 39.76 -20.08
CA ILE A 1073 39.89 41.17 -19.97
C ILE A 1073 38.71 42.04 -20.35
N ASN A 1074 38.42 43.05 -19.53
CA ASN A 1074 37.49 44.11 -19.91
C ASN A 1074 38.19 45.04 -20.91
N PRO A 1075 37.75 45.13 -22.17
CA PRO A 1075 38.42 45.93 -23.20
C PRO A 1075 38.33 47.44 -22.97
N LEU A 1076 37.39 47.91 -22.13
CA LEU A 1076 37.20 49.34 -21.85
C LEU A 1076 38.10 49.82 -20.71
N THR A 1077 38.32 48.98 -19.70
CA THR A 1077 39.09 49.36 -18.49
C THR A 1077 40.45 48.67 -18.40
N ASN A 1078 40.73 47.71 -19.28
CA ASN A 1078 41.89 46.83 -19.23
C ASN A 1078 42.08 46.15 -17.86
N PHE A 1079 40.99 45.79 -17.16
CA PHE A 1079 41.09 44.96 -15.96
C PHE A 1079 40.94 43.49 -16.31
N ILE A 1080 41.67 42.64 -15.58
CA ILE A 1080 41.65 41.18 -15.76
C ILE A 1080 40.78 40.55 -14.68
N TYR A 1081 39.93 39.60 -15.09
CA TYR A 1081 39.09 38.84 -14.18
C TYR A 1081 39.33 37.33 -14.34
N ALA A 1082 39.42 36.61 -13.23
CA ALA A 1082 39.56 35.16 -13.22
C ALA A 1082 38.81 34.54 -12.04
N GLY A 1083 38.10 33.44 -12.30
CA GLY A 1083 37.52 32.58 -11.26
C GLY A 1083 38.57 31.67 -10.64
N ALA A 1084 38.31 31.16 -9.43
CA ALA A 1084 39.28 30.37 -8.68
C ALA A 1084 38.64 29.19 -7.94
N SER A 1085 39.45 28.17 -7.65
CA SER A 1085 39.04 26.96 -6.91
C SER A 1085 38.71 27.20 -5.43
N ASP A 1086 39.07 28.37 -4.87
CA ASP A 1086 38.74 28.77 -3.50
C ASP A 1086 37.38 29.45 -3.36
N GLY A 1087 36.58 29.51 -4.44
CA GLY A 1087 35.27 30.16 -4.42
C GLY A 1087 35.27 31.63 -4.76
N ARG A 1088 36.41 32.20 -5.17
CA ARG A 1088 36.53 33.63 -5.44
C ARG A 1088 36.59 33.98 -6.93
N LEU A 1089 36.16 35.20 -7.22
CA LEU A 1089 36.41 35.93 -8.46
C LEU A 1089 37.42 37.04 -8.16
N TYR A 1090 38.53 37.10 -8.90
CA TYR A 1090 39.62 38.06 -8.69
C TYR A 1090 39.61 39.16 -9.75
N LYS A 1091 39.89 40.40 -9.36
CA LYS A 1091 40.17 41.55 -10.25
C LYS A 1091 41.65 41.89 -10.15
N MET A 1092 42.33 41.96 -11.29
CA MET A 1092 43.74 42.32 -11.38
C MET A 1092 43.93 43.51 -12.33
N ASP A 1093 44.96 44.29 -12.06
CA ASP A 1093 45.44 45.35 -12.94
C ASP A 1093 46.27 44.77 -14.09
N SER A 1094 45.95 45.08 -15.35
CA SER A 1094 46.70 44.59 -16.51
C SER A 1094 48.06 45.30 -16.68
N ALA A 1095 48.26 46.46 -16.07
CA ALA A 1095 49.53 47.18 -16.13
C ALA A 1095 50.55 46.56 -15.17
N SER A 1096 50.21 46.46 -13.88
CA SER A 1096 51.12 46.03 -12.81
C SER A 1096 51.01 44.57 -12.38
N GLY A 1097 49.90 43.89 -12.67
CA GLY A 1097 49.60 42.55 -12.16
C GLY A 1097 49.10 42.52 -10.72
N ALA A 1098 48.92 43.70 -10.10
CA ALA A 1098 48.39 43.78 -8.74
C ALA A 1098 46.97 43.23 -8.64
N VAL A 1099 46.70 42.41 -7.63
CA VAL A 1099 45.34 41.98 -7.26
C VAL A 1099 44.66 43.15 -6.56
N LEU A 1100 43.75 43.81 -7.27
CA LEU A 1100 43.08 45.02 -6.78
C LEU A 1100 41.90 44.70 -5.87
N ALA A 1101 41.16 43.63 -6.18
CA ALA A 1101 40.00 43.19 -5.43
C ALA A 1101 39.73 41.70 -5.63
N ASN A 1102 38.98 41.11 -4.72
CA ASN A 1102 38.41 39.77 -4.88
C ASN A 1102 37.01 39.71 -4.28
N ARG A 1103 36.21 38.75 -4.74
CA ARG A 1103 34.83 38.55 -4.32
C ARG A 1103 34.61 37.08 -4.00
N LEU A 1104 34.21 36.76 -2.78
CA LEU A 1104 33.74 35.42 -2.44
C LEU A 1104 32.37 35.17 -3.08
N VAL A 1105 32.34 34.27 -4.06
CA VAL A 1105 31.12 33.86 -4.76
C VAL A 1105 30.48 32.69 -4.01
N ASN A 1106 31.22 31.60 -3.79
CA ASN A 1106 30.72 30.44 -3.08
C ASN A 1106 31.84 29.69 -2.36
N SER A 1107 31.77 29.62 -1.03
CA SER A 1107 32.82 29.00 -0.22
C SER A 1107 32.97 27.52 -0.54
N GLY A 1108 34.20 27.11 -0.89
CA GLY A 1108 34.54 25.69 -1.10
C GLY A 1108 34.17 25.13 -2.47
N LEU A 1109 33.78 25.98 -3.44
CA LEU A 1109 33.48 25.54 -4.81
C LEU A 1109 34.33 26.30 -5.83
N THR A 1110 34.75 25.60 -6.89
CA THR A 1110 35.46 26.25 -7.99
C THR A 1110 34.54 27.16 -8.78
N ILE A 1111 34.99 28.40 -9.03
CA ILE A 1111 34.36 29.34 -9.95
C ILE A 1111 35.04 29.21 -11.31
N GLY A 1112 34.24 28.95 -12.34
CA GLY A 1112 34.70 28.78 -13.71
C GLY A 1112 35.08 30.10 -14.39
N GLU A 1113 35.42 30.00 -15.68
CA GLU A 1113 35.77 31.16 -16.49
C GLU A 1113 34.61 32.16 -16.56
N PRO A 1114 34.84 33.43 -16.18
CA PRO A 1114 33.81 34.44 -16.26
C PRO A 1114 33.64 34.97 -17.69
N SER A 1115 32.43 35.45 -17.98
CA SER A 1115 32.08 36.18 -19.18
C SER A 1115 31.73 37.63 -18.81
N ILE A 1116 32.15 38.58 -19.64
CA ILE A 1116 31.91 40.01 -19.41
C ILE A 1116 30.84 40.50 -20.37
N ASP A 1117 29.82 41.14 -19.82
CA ASP A 1117 28.90 42.00 -20.57
C ASP A 1117 29.31 43.45 -20.35
N ILE A 1118 29.92 44.04 -21.38
CA ILE A 1118 30.41 45.42 -21.35
C ILE A 1118 29.28 46.45 -21.42
N TYR A 1119 28.11 46.09 -21.95
CA TYR A 1119 26.98 47.02 -22.08
C TYR A 1119 26.29 47.23 -20.73
N LEU A 1120 26.11 46.16 -19.96
CA LEU A 1120 25.53 46.23 -18.62
C LEU A 1120 26.57 46.45 -17.52
N SER A 1121 27.86 46.41 -17.86
CA SER A 1121 28.96 46.39 -16.89
C SER A 1121 28.80 45.26 -15.87
N LYS A 1122 28.55 44.04 -16.35
CA LYS A 1122 28.33 42.84 -15.52
C LYS A 1122 29.30 41.71 -15.84
N LEU A 1123 29.56 40.89 -14.82
CA LEU A 1123 30.29 39.62 -14.90
C LEU A 1123 29.34 38.46 -14.67
N PHE A 1124 29.50 37.39 -15.44
CA PHE A 1124 28.76 36.14 -15.29
C PHE A 1124 29.73 34.98 -15.12
N ALA A 1125 29.52 34.10 -14.14
CA ALA A 1125 30.38 32.94 -13.94
C ALA A 1125 29.58 31.74 -13.41
N GLY A 1126 29.99 30.54 -13.80
CA GLY A 1126 29.47 29.28 -13.28
C GLY A 1126 30.27 28.78 -12.06
N ASP A 1127 29.66 27.95 -11.21
CA ASP A 1127 30.39 27.17 -10.19
C ASP A 1127 30.38 25.65 -10.46
N ALA A 1128 31.24 24.94 -9.74
CA ALA A 1128 31.35 23.47 -9.74
C ALA A 1128 30.18 22.74 -9.03
N GLN A 1129 29.04 23.39 -8.86
CA GLN A 1129 27.77 22.75 -8.57
C GLN A 1129 26.70 23.15 -9.58
N GLY A 1130 27.03 23.71 -10.74
CA GLY A 1130 26.02 24.03 -11.73
C GLY A 1130 25.18 25.28 -11.40
N ARG A 1131 25.73 26.25 -10.66
CA ARG A 1131 25.10 27.58 -10.53
C ARG A 1131 25.76 28.61 -11.43
N VAL A 1132 24.97 29.39 -12.15
CA VAL A 1132 25.39 30.62 -12.85
C VAL A 1132 25.08 31.80 -11.94
N TYR A 1133 26.00 32.76 -11.86
CA TYR A 1133 25.83 33.98 -11.07
C TYR A 1133 26.02 35.21 -11.94
N SER A 1134 25.37 36.31 -11.55
CA SER A 1134 25.63 37.65 -12.05
C SER A 1134 26.18 38.57 -10.97
N PHE A 1135 27.10 39.43 -11.38
CA PHE A 1135 27.85 40.35 -10.55
C PHE A 1135 27.97 41.69 -11.25
N ASP A 1136 27.91 42.79 -10.50
CA ASP A 1136 28.44 44.06 -11.00
C ASP A 1136 29.95 43.97 -11.14
N ILE A 1137 30.50 44.58 -12.20
CA ILE A 1137 31.94 44.76 -12.35
C ILE A 1137 32.45 45.60 -11.16
N PHE A 1138 33.60 45.18 -10.63
CA PHE A 1138 34.26 45.76 -9.45
C PHE A 1138 34.61 47.23 -9.58
#